data_AF-I0FF89-F1
#
_entry.id   AF-I0FF89-F1
#
_cell.length_a   1.000
_cell.length_b   1.000
_cell.length_c   1.000
_cell.angle_alpha   90.00
_cell.angle_beta   90.00
_cell.angle_gamma   90.00
#
_symmetry.space_group_name_H-M   'P 1'
#
loop_
_entity.id
_entity.type
_entity.pdbx_description
1 polymer ?
#
loop_
_entity_poly.entity_id
_entity_poly.type
_entity_poly.pdbx_seq_one_letter_code
_entity_poly.pdbx_strand_id
1 'polypeptide(L)'
;TGAGKSILLAKLEDTKAEYVRYLRSICDTCSMYDHLSSAQNYVLQFKKIVNAINSYSSIIEKLGDDERDALIFLEDSIMIYNPDDPSDYQDTMNLSAHYSDFILKEFDIGLFKRVLSSVIKTLKTKKIIEDSLKKYAKPGKDILEERFREVKARYMRYLKIICNVFNVEDIKSNLLKSSDYSSQFEGVAISINLYKSVLERLDANDKKALDYLEKCITRANPDDSDDYEITIQTKQNYNLLILEANDISKLKLLLSGIVATLNTKKTIEAALKEYTEIGKNALEQKLQDIETEYKRHLKNICDVSTVDEMKDDLLSDSDYTHQFSIIATSIASYKSVLERLDVDYREALDYLEKCITKSNPDDSNEHKITTQMTRNYDLLMLDANNDISKFKPVLLGIVETLKAKEKAKDVLKEYTESGKDFLEQQLQEIEAEYMKSLKNLCNASSLMVMRASLLRSSSYSFRFDSIVNSIAFDNSILERLGDNDKKALNYLEKCITRSNPDDPDDHEITIQVKRNYDLLMLDANNDIDKFKLVLLGIVETLKAKEKAKDALQWDTKLGKDVLEERFQDAETEYMKHLKSICNVSTIDEMKSKLLNNADHSSQFDSIVKSIAFYNSILERLGDNDKKALNYLEKCITRSKPDDSNEHKITTQMTRNYDLLMLDANNDIDKFKLVLLGIVETLKAKKKAKNALREYTKPGKDILEQRLKDVEAKYKKYLKGICNALYFNEMYNNLLRKTDNSSQFKRILGAIKFYSLSYHNFV
;
A
#
# COMPACT_ATOMS: atom_id res chain seq x y z
N THR A 1 -15.37 39.76 -30.70
CA THR A 1 -15.76 38.63 -29.84
C THR A 1 -17.07 39.03 -29.20
N GLY A 2 -18.16 38.30 -29.48
CA GLY A 2 -19.54 38.64 -29.13
C GLY A 2 -20.52 37.78 -29.93
N ALA A 3 -21.75 37.56 -29.45
CA ALA A 3 -22.73 36.68 -30.11
C ALA A 3 -23.24 37.26 -31.43
N GLY A 4 -23.15 38.58 -31.65
CA GLY A 4 -23.38 39.22 -32.95
C GLY A 4 -22.52 38.62 -34.07
N LYS A 5 -21.27 38.23 -33.77
CA LYS A 5 -20.41 37.48 -34.69
C LYS A 5 -20.96 36.08 -34.96
N SER A 6 -21.43 35.38 -33.94
CA SER A 6 -21.97 34.01 -34.05
C SER A 6 -23.23 33.96 -34.90
N ILE A 7 -24.12 34.95 -34.78
CA ILE A 7 -25.34 35.07 -35.59
C ILE A 7 -25.02 35.36 -37.06
N LEU A 8 -24.08 36.28 -37.31
CA LEU A 8 -23.62 36.58 -38.68
C LEU A 8 -22.88 35.39 -39.30
N LEU A 9 -22.16 34.61 -38.51
CA LEU A 9 -21.48 33.38 -38.94
C LEU A 9 -22.49 32.25 -39.21
N ALA A 10 -23.51 32.08 -38.37
CA ALA A 10 -24.61 31.13 -38.60
C ALA A 10 -25.39 31.48 -39.87
N LYS A 11 -25.76 32.75 -40.06
CA LYS A 11 -26.39 33.24 -41.29
C LYS A 11 -25.52 32.99 -42.52
N LEU A 12 -24.20 33.13 -42.41
CA LEU A 12 -23.26 32.83 -43.50
C LEU A 12 -23.23 31.34 -43.84
N GLU A 13 -23.15 30.46 -42.83
CA GLU A 13 -23.12 29.01 -43.03
C GLU A 13 -24.47 28.48 -43.53
N ASP A 14 -25.60 28.99 -43.04
CA ASP A 14 -26.95 28.65 -43.54
C ASP A 14 -27.13 29.09 -45.01
N THR A 15 -26.77 30.34 -45.33
CA THR A 15 -26.83 30.87 -46.71
C THR A 15 -25.93 30.08 -47.65
N LYS A 16 -24.75 29.66 -47.17
CA LYS A 16 -23.83 28.79 -47.91
C LYS A 16 -24.40 27.38 -48.09
N ALA A 17 -25.02 26.79 -47.08
CA ALA A 17 -25.66 25.49 -47.17
C ALA A 17 -26.86 25.51 -48.14
N GLU A 18 -27.67 26.55 -48.09
CA GLU A 18 -28.80 26.77 -49.00
C GLU A 18 -28.31 26.99 -50.45
N TYR A 19 -27.27 27.80 -50.64
CA TYR A 19 -26.63 27.99 -51.94
C TYR A 19 -26.07 26.69 -52.52
N VAL A 20 -25.42 25.86 -51.69
CA VAL A 20 -24.91 24.54 -52.11
C VAL A 20 -26.05 23.57 -52.45
N ARG A 21 -27.14 23.55 -51.68
CA ARG A 21 -28.34 22.75 -52.00
C ARG A 21 -28.98 23.21 -53.31
N TYR A 22 -29.09 24.52 -53.49
CA TYR A 22 -29.62 25.14 -54.71
C TYR A 22 -28.77 24.76 -55.92
N LEU A 23 -27.44 24.91 -55.85
CA LEU A 23 -26.51 24.48 -56.90
C LEU A 23 -26.64 22.98 -57.23
N ARG A 24 -26.76 22.12 -56.22
CA ARG A 24 -27.00 20.67 -56.43
C ARG A 24 -28.33 20.42 -57.14
N SER A 25 -29.41 21.10 -56.77
CA SER A 25 -30.73 20.92 -57.39
C SER A 25 -30.77 21.33 -58.87
N ILE A 26 -29.88 22.24 -59.28
CA ILE A 26 -29.79 22.74 -60.67
C ILE A 26 -28.96 21.80 -61.54
N CYS A 27 -27.97 21.10 -60.96
CA CYS A 27 -27.21 20.08 -61.68
C CYS A 27 -28.07 18.88 -62.12
N ASP A 28 -29.25 18.70 -61.54
CA ASP A 28 -30.18 17.59 -61.85
C ASP A 28 -31.29 17.96 -62.87
N THR A 29 -31.29 19.17 -63.45
CA THR A 29 -32.34 19.62 -64.39
C THR A 29 -31.78 20.23 -65.67
N CYS A 30 -32.41 19.93 -66.82
CA CYS A 30 -31.99 20.39 -68.16
C CYS A 30 -32.18 21.92 -68.43
N SER A 31 -32.31 22.75 -67.38
CA SER A 31 -32.56 24.21 -67.45
C SER A 31 -31.46 25.02 -66.72
N MET A 32 -30.18 24.74 -66.99
CA MET A 32 -29.07 25.43 -66.33
C MET A 32 -29.05 26.95 -66.54
N TYR A 33 -29.55 27.45 -67.68
CA TYR A 33 -29.41 28.87 -68.04
C TYR A 33 -30.39 29.80 -67.30
N ASP A 34 -31.64 29.37 -67.10
CA ASP A 34 -32.64 30.15 -66.32
C ASP A 34 -32.33 30.12 -64.81
N HIS A 35 -31.69 29.05 -64.33
CA HIS A 35 -31.28 28.92 -62.93
C HIS A 35 -29.99 29.69 -62.58
N LEU A 36 -29.07 29.91 -63.54
CA LEU A 36 -27.91 30.79 -63.33
C LEU A 36 -28.30 32.24 -63.05
N SER A 37 -29.46 32.70 -63.55
CA SER A 37 -30.03 34.00 -63.21
C SER A 37 -30.38 34.13 -61.72
N SER A 38 -30.88 33.06 -61.07
CA SER A 38 -31.16 33.09 -59.63
C SER A 38 -29.91 32.90 -58.74
N ALA A 39 -28.75 32.53 -59.29
CA ALA A 39 -27.47 32.61 -58.58
C ALA A 39 -27.07 34.07 -58.26
N GLN A 40 -27.54 35.07 -59.04
CA GLN A 40 -27.39 36.49 -58.69
C GLN A 40 -28.09 36.85 -57.37
N ASN A 41 -29.18 36.16 -57.01
CA ASN A 41 -29.85 36.38 -55.72
C ASN A 41 -28.95 35.97 -54.54
N TYR A 42 -28.20 34.87 -54.65
CA TYR A 42 -27.27 34.45 -53.60
C TYR A 42 -26.03 35.36 -53.51
N VAL A 43 -25.52 35.88 -54.63
CA VAL A 43 -24.48 36.93 -54.62
C VAL A 43 -25.00 38.18 -53.88
N LEU A 44 -26.27 38.55 -54.09
CA LEU A 44 -26.91 39.64 -53.37
C LEU A 44 -27.04 39.34 -51.86
N GLN A 45 -27.36 38.09 -51.49
CA GLN A 45 -27.43 37.65 -50.08
C GLN A 45 -26.06 37.67 -49.39
N PHE A 46 -25.00 37.15 -50.03
CA PHE A 46 -23.64 37.24 -49.48
C PHE A 46 -23.17 38.69 -49.35
N LYS A 47 -23.47 39.56 -50.33
CA LYS A 47 -23.21 41.01 -50.21
C LYS A 47 -23.95 41.64 -49.04
N LYS A 48 -25.21 41.26 -48.80
CA LYS A 48 -25.98 41.71 -47.61
C LYS A 48 -25.31 41.26 -46.31
N ILE A 49 -24.79 40.04 -46.23
CA ILE A 49 -24.07 39.53 -45.05
C ILE A 49 -22.75 40.28 -44.83
N VAL A 50 -21.97 40.53 -45.89
CA VAL A 50 -20.73 41.33 -45.81
C VAL A 50 -21.03 42.75 -45.33
N ASN A 51 -22.06 43.39 -45.87
CA ASN A 51 -22.51 44.71 -45.41
C ASN A 51 -22.91 44.68 -43.93
N ALA A 52 -23.61 43.63 -43.49
CA ALA A 52 -23.98 43.45 -42.09
C ALA A 52 -22.76 43.30 -41.16
N ILE A 53 -21.74 42.52 -41.57
CA ILE A 53 -20.48 42.37 -40.83
C ILE A 53 -19.75 43.70 -40.71
N ASN A 54 -19.69 44.48 -41.80
CA ASN A 54 -19.04 45.78 -41.81
C ASN A 54 -19.80 46.78 -40.92
N SER A 55 -21.14 46.80 -40.99
CA SER A 55 -21.98 47.62 -40.12
C SER A 55 -21.77 47.29 -38.64
N TYR A 56 -21.79 46.00 -38.27
CA TYR A 56 -21.54 45.56 -36.90
C TYR A 56 -20.14 45.95 -36.42
N SER A 57 -19.11 45.72 -37.25
CA SER A 57 -17.73 46.08 -36.94
C SER A 57 -17.59 47.59 -36.71
N SER A 58 -18.24 48.40 -37.54
CA SER A 58 -18.25 49.86 -37.38
C SER A 58 -18.97 50.32 -36.11
N ILE A 59 -20.05 49.65 -35.70
CA ILE A 59 -20.72 49.92 -34.41
C ILE A 59 -19.76 49.61 -33.26
N ILE A 60 -19.15 48.41 -33.26
CA ILE A 60 -18.20 47.98 -32.22
C ILE A 60 -17.02 48.95 -32.10
N GLU A 61 -16.46 49.42 -33.22
CA GLU A 61 -15.36 50.40 -33.22
C GLU A 61 -15.73 51.73 -32.56
N LYS A 62 -16.99 52.16 -32.67
CA LYS A 62 -17.50 53.43 -32.12
C LYS A 62 -18.00 53.32 -30.67
N LEU A 63 -18.12 52.11 -30.13
CA LEU A 63 -18.43 51.85 -28.73
C LEU A 63 -17.15 51.85 -27.88
N GLY A 64 -17.22 52.43 -26.69
CA GLY A 64 -16.19 52.25 -25.66
C GLY A 64 -16.34 50.90 -24.96
N ASP A 65 -15.45 50.62 -24.02
CA ASP A 65 -15.36 49.29 -23.40
C ASP A 65 -16.61 48.95 -22.58
N ASP A 66 -17.12 49.91 -21.78
CA ASP A 66 -18.36 49.72 -21.01
C ASP A 66 -19.56 49.42 -21.93
N GLU A 67 -19.67 50.12 -23.06
CA GLU A 67 -20.77 49.89 -24.01
C GLU A 67 -20.62 48.55 -24.74
N ARG A 68 -19.40 48.13 -25.06
CA ARG A 68 -19.12 46.79 -25.63
C ARG A 68 -19.49 45.68 -24.67
N ASP A 69 -19.12 45.80 -23.39
CA ASP A 69 -19.44 44.81 -22.36
C ASP A 69 -20.95 44.68 -22.15
N ALA A 70 -21.69 45.80 -22.16
CA ALA A 70 -23.14 45.80 -22.07
C ALA A 70 -23.81 45.17 -23.29
N LEU A 71 -23.29 45.43 -24.49
CA LEU A 71 -23.76 44.81 -25.72
C LEU A 71 -23.54 43.30 -25.68
N ILE A 72 -22.36 42.84 -25.28
CA ILE A 72 -22.04 41.40 -25.16
C ILE A 72 -22.97 40.73 -24.14
N PHE A 73 -23.19 41.33 -22.97
CA PHE A 73 -24.10 40.76 -21.96
C PHE A 73 -25.56 40.67 -22.44
N LEU A 74 -26.03 41.70 -23.16
CA LEU A 74 -27.37 41.70 -23.76
C LEU A 74 -27.49 40.61 -24.82
N GLU A 75 -26.48 40.49 -25.69
CA GLU A 75 -26.37 39.44 -26.69
C GLU A 75 -26.41 38.03 -26.06
N ASP A 76 -25.63 37.79 -25.01
CA ASP A 76 -25.59 36.50 -24.31
C ASP A 76 -26.94 36.18 -23.64
N SER A 77 -27.61 37.19 -23.06
CA SER A 77 -28.92 37.04 -22.43
C SER A 77 -30.00 36.61 -23.43
N ILE A 78 -29.86 37.01 -24.68
CA ILE A 78 -30.78 36.68 -25.77
C ILE A 78 -30.46 35.30 -26.37
N MET A 79 -29.17 35.01 -26.58
CA MET A 79 -28.71 33.87 -27.39
C MET A 79 -28.57 32.56 -26.61
N ILE A 80 -28.47 32.64 -25.27
CA ILE A 80 -28.45 31.45 -24.42
C ILE A 80 -29.90 30.98 -24.21
N TYR A 81 -30.21 29.78 -24.71
CA TYR A 81 -31.47 29.10 -24.44
C TYR A 81 -31.31 28.10 -23.31
N ASN A 82 -32.38 27.91 -22.54
CA ASN A 82 -32.50 26.87 -21.55
C ASN A 82 -32.71 25.51 -22.26
N PRO A 83 -31.76 24.57 -22.19
CA PRO A 83 -31.93 23.27 -22.85
C PRO A 83 -33.09 22.45 -22.27
N ASP A 84 -33.53 22.76 -21.05
CA ASP A 84 -34.63 22.07 -20.36
C ASP A 84 -36.02 22.62 -20.72
N ASP A 85 -36.10 23.67 -21.55
CA ASP A 85 -37.35 24.27 -22.03
C ASP A 85 -37.36 24.31 -23.57
N PRO A 86 -38.01 23.34 -24.24
CA PRO A 86 -38.10 23.29 -25.70
C PRO A 86 -38.76 24.53 -26.33
N SER A 87 -39.60 25.24 -25.58
CA SER A 87 -40.23 26.49 -26.06
C SER A 87 -39.23 27.65 -26.08
N ASP A 88 -38.29 27.67 -25.13
CA ASP A 88 -37.24 28.69 -25.04
C ASP A 88 -36.26 28.61 -26.22
N TYR A 89 -36.04 27.43 -26.80
CA TYR A 89 -35.24 27.27 -28.02
C TYR A 89 -35.88 27.99 -29.21
N GLN A 90 -37.18 27.79 -29.45
CA GLN A 90 -37.88 28.42 -30.57
C GLN A 90 -37.97 29.94 -30.40
N ASP A 91 -38.23 30.41 -29.17
CA ASP A 91 -38.23 31.83 -28.84
C ASP A 91 -36.86 32.47 -29.04
N THR A 92 -35.79 31.77 -28.66
CA THR A 92 -34.40 32.21 -28.89
C THR A 92 -34.08 32.34 -30.38
N MET A 93 -34.52 31.39 -31.20
CA MET A 93 -34.29 31.43 -32.65
C MET A 93 -35.05 32.57 -33.33
N ASN A 94 -36.32 32.77 -32.97
CA ASN A 94 -37.13 33.89 -33.47
C ASN A 94 -36.54 35.24 -33.03
N LEU A 95 -36.14 35.34 -31.77
CA LEU A 95 -35.52 36.53 -31.20
C LEU A 95 -34.16 36.85 -31.85
N SER A 96 -33.36 35.83 -32.17
CA SER A 96 -32.10 35.99 -32.89
C SER A 96 -32.25 36.64 -34.27
N ALA A 97 -33.31 36.28 -35.00
CA ALA A 97 -33.62 36.86 -36.29
C ALA A 97 -33.97 38.36 -36.17
N HIS A 98 -34.85 38.73 -35.24
CA HIS A 98 -35.25 40.14 -35.02
C HIS A 98 -34.16 41.00 -34.40
N TYR A 99 -33.38 40.42 -33.47
CA TYR A 99 -32.25 41.12 -32.84
C TYR A 99 -31.14 41.44 -33.86
N SER A 100 -30.90 40.56 -34.84
CA SER A 100 -30.01 40.88 -35.96
C SER A 100 -30.46 42.14 -36.70
N ASP A 101 -31.76 42.26 -37.00
CA ASP A 101 -32.29 43.43 -37.69
C ASP A 101 -32.21 44.70 -36.82
N PHE A 102 -32.34 44.54 -35.50
CA PHE A 102 -32.10 45.59 -34.51
C PHE A 102 -30.64 46.02 -34.40
N ILE A 103 -29.67 45.17 -34.72
CA ILE A 103 -28.25 45.56 -34.68
C ILE A 103 -27.78 46.15 -36.04
N LEU A 104 -28.44 45.79 -37.14
CA LEU A 104 -27.95 46.03 -38.50
C LEU A 104 -28.64 47.17 -39.27
N LYS A 105 -29.83 47.63 -38.86
CA LYS A 105 -30.52 48.79 -39.47
C LYS A 105 -29.90 50.09 -38.98
N GLU A 106 -29.42 50.97 -39.87
CA GLU A 106 -28.82 52.29 -39.58
C GLU A 106 -29.22 52.90 -38.21
N PHE A 107 -28.28 52.87 -37.27
CA PHE A 107 -28.42 53.53 -35.96
C PHE A 107 -27.58 54.79 -35.91
N ASP A 108 -28.19 55.85 -35.37
CA ASP A 108 -27.43 56.86 -34.67
C ASP A 108 -26.70 56.22 -33.48
N ILE A 109 -25.37 56.26 -33.50
CA ILE A 109 -24.52 55.73 -32.43
C ILE A 109 -24.83 56.39 -31.09
N GLY A 110 -25.26 57.66 -31.08
CA GLY A 110 -25.67 58.36 -29.87
C GLY A 110 -26.91 57.73 -29.24
N LEU A 111 -27.90 57.35 -30.06
CA LEU A 111 -29.09 56.65 -29.61
C LEU A 111 -28.75 55.23 -29.11
N PHE A 112 -27.87 54.51 -29.81
CA PHE A 112 -27.48 53.15 -29.42
C PHE A 112 -26.75 53.12 -28.05
N LYS A 113 -25.85 54.09 -27.81
CA LYS A 113 -25.23 54.29 -26.49
C LYS A 113 -26.26 54.57 -25.41
N ARG A 114 -27.32 55.33 -25.73
CA ARG A 114 -28.41 55.61 -24.79
C ARG A 114 -29.20 54.35 -24.44
N VAL A 115 -29.49 53.49 -25.43
CA VAL A 115 -30.16 52.19 -25.23
C VAL A 115 -29.36 51.27 -24.30
N LEU A 116 -28.04 51.22 -24.44
CA LEU A 116 -27.17 50.40 -23.59
C LEU A 116 -26.92 50.99 -22.20
N SER A 117 -27.19 52.28 -21.98
CA SER A 117 -26.82 52.97 -20.73
C SER A 117 -27.41 52.34 -19.46
N SER A 118 -28.65 51.84 -19.53
CA SER A 118 -29.33 51.15 -18.43
C SER A 118 -28.75 49.76 -18.14
N VAL A 119 -28.32 49.04 -19.18
CA VAL A 119 -27.59 47.78 -19.05
C VAL A 119 -26.21 48.03 -18.43
N ILE A 120 -25.49 49.07 -18.88
CA ILE A 120 -24.20 49.49 -18.30
C ILE A 120 -24.36 49.81 -16.81
N LYS A 121 -25.38 50.58 -16.43
CA LYS A 121 -25.68 50.90 -15.03
C LYS A 121 -25.88 49.62 -14.20
N THR A 122 -26.64 48.66 -14.72
CA THR A 122 -26.87 47.38 -14.06
C THR A 122 -25.58 46.56 -13.92
N LEU A 123 -24.76 46.48 -14.98
CA LEU A 123 -23.49 45.74 -14.96
C LEU A 123 -22.44 46.37 -14.03
N LYS A 124 -22.39 47.70 -13.92
CA LYS A 124 -21.55 48.39 -12.94
C LYS A 124 -21.93 47.99 -11.52
N THR A 125 -23.22 47.98 -11.22
CA THR A 125 -23.76 47.54 -9.91
C THR A 125 -23.43 46.07 -9.65
N LYS A 126 -23.66 45.19 -10.64
CA LYS A 126 -23.27 43.77 -10.58
C LYS A 126 -21.78 43.59 -10.27
N LYS A 127 -20.89 44.33 -10.94
CA LYS A 127 -19.43 44.21 -10.78
C LYS A 127 -18.97 44.59 -9.35
N ILE A 128 -19.55 45.64 -8.77
CA ILE A 128 -19.29 46.05 -7.38
C ILE A 128 -19.64 44.91 -6.40
N ILE A 129 -20.77 44.22 -6.63
CA ILE A 129 -21.22 43.10 -5.79
C ILE A 129 -20.31 41.89 -5.97
N GLU A 130 -19.96 41.57 -7.21
CA GLU A 130 -19.06 40.46 -7.54
C GLU A 130 -17.70 40.62 -6.84
N ASP A 131 -17.13 41.83 -6.88
CA ASP A 131 -15.88 42.15 -6.18
C ASP A 131 -16.03 42.14 -4.66
N SER A 132 -17.20 42.50 -4.14
CA SER A 132 -17.52 42.42 -2.72
C SER A 132 -17.62 40.98 -2.22
N LEU A 133 -18.24 40.09 -3.00
CA LEU A 133 -18.35 38.64 -2.70
C LEU A 133 -16.99 37.94 -2.76
N LYS A 134 -16.15 38.26 -3.76
CA LYS A 134 -14.77 37.72 -3.86
C LYS A 134 -13.95 37.99 -2.60
N LYS A 135 -14.16 39.14 -1.96
CA LYS A 135 -13.48 39.55 -0.71
C LYS A 135 -14.18 39.04 0.55
N TYR A 136 -15.37 38.48 0.43
CA TYR A 136 -16.16 37.99 1.57
C TYR A 136 -15.70 36.56 1.93
N ALA A 137 -15.14 36.39 3.12
CA ALA A 137 -14.64 35.10 3.65
C ALA A 137 -15.20 34.82 5.05
N LYS A 138 -16.52 35.01 5.20
CA LYS A 138 -17.27 34.91 6.45
C LYS A 138 -18.51 34.01 6.26
N PRO A 139 -19.20 33.59 7.33
CA PRO A 139 -20.46 32.85 7.24
C PRO A 139 -21.49 33.55 6.33
N GLY A 140 -22.29 32.76 5.61
CA GLY A 140 -23.28 33.19 4.63
C GLY A 140 -22.75 33.38 3.22
N LYS A 141 -21.46 33.10 2.97
CA LYS A 141 -20.84 33.33 1.65
C LYS A 141 -21.57 32.56 0.55
N ASP A 142 -21.75 31.26 0.75
CA ASP A 142 -22.32 30.37 -0.27
C ASP A 142 -23.76 30.76 -0.59
N ILE A 143 -24.52 31.17 0.43
CA ILE A 143 -25.91 31.66 0.32
C ILE A 143 -25.96 32.99 -0.45
N LEU A 144 -25.06 33.93 -0.15
CA LEU A 144 -24.97 35.21 -0.85
C LEU A 144 -24.52 35.03 -2.32
N GLU A 145 -23.61 34.10 -2.59
CA GLU A 145 -23.19 33.74 -3.95
C GLU A 145 -24.32 33.07 -4.74
N GLU A 146 -25.08 32.17 -4.10
CA GLU A 146 -26.28 31.55 -4.67
C GLU A 146 -27.32 32.61 -5.05
N ARG A 147 -27.66 33.52 -4.13
CA ARG A 147 -28.57 34.63 -4.40
C ARG A 147 -28.08 35.56 -5.52
N PHE A 148 -26.77 35.84 -5.58
CA PHE A 148 -26.19 36.64 -6.66
C PHE A 148 -26.33 35.96 -8.03
N ARG A 149 -26.13 34.64 -8.09
CA ARG A 149 -26.35 33.84 -9.31
C ARG A 149 -27.82 33.87 -9.74
N GLU A 150 -28.75 33.74 -8.81
CA GLU A 150 -30.19 33.82 -9.10
C GLU A 150 -30.60 35.18 -9.67
N VAL A 151 -30.15 36.29 -9.07
CA VAL A 151 -30.45 37.64 -9.57
C VAL A 151 -29.85 37.86 -10.96
N LYS A 152 -28.63 37.36 -11.20
CA LYS A 152 -28.01 37.38 -12.54
C LYS A 152 -28.86 36.61 -13.55
N ALA A 153 -29.30 35.39 -13.23
CA ALA A 153 -30.12 34.58 -14.11
C ALA A 153 -31.48 35.23 -14.40
N ARG A 154 -32.14 35.79 -13.38
CA ARG A 154 -33.39 36.55 -13.54
C ARG A 154 -33.21 37.77 -14.44
N TYR A 155 -32.10 38.49 -14.31
CA TYR A 155 -31.83 39.64 -15.18
C TYR A 155 -31.65 39.22 -16.64
N MET A 156 -30.88 38.16 -16.91
CA MET A 156 -30.72 37.63 -18.27
C MET A 156 -32.08 37.23 -18.87
N ARG A 157 -32.90 36.50 -18.10
CA ARG A 157 -34.25 36.12 -18.52
C ARG A 157 -35.14 37.34 -18.79
N TYR A 158 -35.05 38.35 -17.96
CA TYR A 158 -35.81 39.58 -18.11
C TYR A 158 -35.41 40.38 -19.36
N LEU A 159 -34.11 40.51 -19.64
CA LEU A 159 -33.62 41.11 -20.89
C LEU A 159 -34.14 40.35 -22.11
N LYS A 160 -34.13 39.01 -22.05
CA LYS A 160 -34.68 38.16 -23.11
C LYS A 160 -36.17 38.45 -23.36
N ILE A 161 -36.98 38.55 -22.29
CA ILE A 161 -38.42 38.85 -22.39
C ILE A 161 -38.67 40.22 -23.02
N ILE A 162 -37.99 41.28 -22.58
CA ILE A 162 -38.25 42.63 -23.10
C ILE A 162 -37.77 42.82 -24.54
N CYS A 163 -36.81 42.02 -24.99
CA CYS A 163 -36.36 41.99 -26.38
C CYS A 163 -37.23 41.09 -27.27
N ASN A 164 -38.04 40.19 -26.71
CA ASN A 164 -38.92 39.28 -27.45
C ASN A 164 -40.17 40.00 -28.00
N VAL A 165 -39.95 40.88 -28.97
CA VAL A 165 -41.00 41.66 -29.65
C VAL A 165 -40.78 41.66 -31.16
N PHE A 166 -41.85 41.93 -31.92
CA PHE A 166 -41.88 41.74 -33.38
C PHE A 166 -41.19 42.83 -34.20
N ASN A 167 -40.86 43.99 -33.62
CA ASN A 167 -40.22 45.08 -34.36
C ASN A 167 -39.08 45.76 -33.58
N VAL A 168 -38.18 46.38 -34.34
CA VAL A 168 -36.93 46.99 -33.88
C VAL A 168 -37.18 48.23 -32.99
N GLU A 169 -38.23 49.00 -33.24
CA GLU A 169 -38.56 50.19 -32.44
C GLU A 169 -39.09 49.82 -31.05
N ASP A 170 -39.82 48.71 -30.93
CA ASP A 170 -40.29 48.19 -29.65
C ASP A 170 -39.12 47.66 -28.81
N ILE A 171 -38.13 46.98 -29.42
CA ILE A 171 -36.89 46.58 -28.73
C ILE A 171 -36.18 47.83 -28.17
N LYS A 172 -36.04 48.90 -28.97
CA LYS A 172 -35.43 50.17 -28.51
C LYS A 172 -36.22 50.77 -27.35
N SER A 173 -37.53 50.90 -27.51
CA SER A 173 -38.44 51.48 -26.50
C SER A 173 -38.37 50.70 -25.19
N ASN A 174 -38.39 49.37 -25.26
CA ASN A 174 -38.32 48.48 -24.11
C ASN A 174 -36.96 48.53 -23.41
N LEU A 175 -35.85 48.50 -24.16
CA LEU A 175 -34.53 48.63 -23.57
C LEU A 175 -34.33 50.01 -22.92
N LEU A 176 -34.83 51.09 -23.52
CA LEU A 176 -34.73 52.44 -22.95
C LEU A 176 -35.56 52.59 -21.66
N LYS A 177 -36.76 52.01 -21.62
CA LYS A 177 -37.69 52.17 -20.48
C LYS A 177 -37.45 51.17 -19.35
N SER A 178 -37.00 49.97 -19.69
CA SER A 178 -37.17 48.80 -18.83
C SER A 178 -35.90 47.99 -18.60
N SER A 179 -34.75 48.26 -19.24
CA SER A 179 -33.56 47.42 -19.05
C SER A 179 -32.74 47.66 -17.76
N ASP A 180 -33.16 48.63 -16.95
CA ASP A 180 -32.53 48.91 -15.64
C ASP A 180 -32.98 47.88 -14.60
N TYR A 181 -32.05 47.07 -14.13
CA TYR A 181 -32.25 46.06 -13.09
C TYR A 181 -31.33 46.28 -11.89
N SER A 182 -30.75 47.48 -11.79
CA SER A 182 -29.77 47.85 -10.75
C SER A 182 -30.33 47.66 -9.33
N SER A 183 -31.60 47.97 -9.10
CA SER A 183 -32.27 47.83 -7.80
C SER A 183 -32.28 46.39 -7.25
N GLN A 184 -32.38 45.38 -8.12
CA GLN A 184 -32.37 43.97 -7.72
C GLN A 184 -30.98 43.53 -7.26
N PHE A 185 -29.93 44.02 -7.95
CA PHE A 185 -28.54 43.86 -7.53
C PHE A 185 -28.25 44.64 -6.25
N GLU A 186 -28.74 45.88 -6.11
CA GLU A 186 -28.64 46.64 -4.86
C GLU A 186 -29.24 45.87 -3.68
N GLY A 187 -30.32 45.11 -3.88
CA GLY A 187 -30.85 44.18 -2.87
C GLY A 187 -29.84 43.13 -2.37
N VAL A 188 -28.97 42.62 -3.26
CA VAL A 188 -27.87 41.73 -2.88
C VAL A 188 -26.80 42.50 -2.10
N ALA A 189 -26.48 43.72 -2.51
CA ALA A 189 -25.52 44.58 -1.79
C ALA A 189 -26.00 44.90 -0.36
N ILE A 190 -27.30 45.20 -0.21
CA ILE A 190 -27.95 45.38 1.10
C ILE A 190 -27.80 44.12 1.94
N SER A 191 -28.06 42.94 1.36
CA SER A 191 -27.91 41.65 2.05
C SER A 191 -26.47 41.44 2.54
N ILE A 192 -25.46 41.67 1.68
CA ILE A 192 -24.04 41.58 2.08
C ILE A 192 -23.73 42.50 3.26
N ASN A 193 -24.23 43.73 3.25
CA ASN A 193 -23.99 44.69 4.32
C ASN A 193 -24.70 44.31 5.62
N LEU A 194 -25.92 43.77 5.55
CA LEU A 194 -26.63 43.26 6.72
C LEU A 194 -25.88 42.08 7.35
N TYR A 195 -25.42 41.10 6.55
CA TYR A 195 -24.58 40.01 7.04
C TYR A 195 -23.30 40.52 7.73
N LYS A 196 -22.59 41.47 7.11
CA LYS A 196 -21.40 42.08 7.72
C LYS A 196 -21.73 42.74 9.06
N SER A 197 -22.79 43.53 9.11
CA SER A 197 -23.25 44.24 10.31
C SER A 197 -23.62 43.27 11.44
N VAL A 198 -24.40 42.23 11.14
CA VAL A 198 -24.76 41.18 12.10
C VAL A 198 -23.50 40.51 12.65
N LEU A 199 -22.61 40.06 11.76
CA LEU A 199 -21.36 39.41 12.17
C LEU A 199 -20.44 40.35 12.97
N GLU A 200 -20.36 41.64 12.67
CA GLU A 200 -19.56 42.58 13.47
C GLU A 200 -20.06 42.73 14.91
N ARG A 201 -21.37 42.57 15.13
CA ARG A 201 -22.02 42.66 16.44
C ARG A 201 -22.02 41.35 17.23
N LEU A 202 -21.78 40.22 16.59
CA LEU A 202 -21.61 38.91 17.24
C LEU A 202 -20.21 38.73 17.83
N ASP A 203 -20.11 38.09 18.99
CA ASP A 203 -18.81 37.71 19.55
C ASP A 203 -18.24 36.46 18.88
N ALA A 204 -17.05 36.03 19.31
CA ALA A 204 -16.36 34.91 18.69
C ALA A 204 -17.08 33.56 18.86
N ASN A 205 -17.83 33.38 19.96
CA ASN A 205 -18.55 32.14 20.21
C ASN A 205 -19.84 32.10 19.39
N ASP A 206 -20.59 33.20 19.37
CA ASP A 206 -21.79 33.31 18.55
C ASP A 206 -21.48 33.11 17.06
N LYS A 207 -20.38 33.70 16.57
CA LYS A 207 -19.90 33.51 15.18
C LYS A 207 -19.63 32.04 14.85
N LYS A 208 -19.04 31.30 15.79
CA LYS A 208 -18.75 29.87 15.61
C LYS A 208 -20.02 29.04 15.63
N ALA A 209 -20.97 29.36 16.51
CA ALA A 209 -22.27 28.70 16.53
C ALA A 209 -23.03 28.92 15.22
N LEU A 210 -23.00 30.15 14.71
CA LEU A 210 -23.65 30.48 13.44
C LEU A 210 -23.00 29.77 12.25
N ASP A 211 -21.67 29.76 12.17
CA ASP A 211 -20.91 29.00 11.16
C ASP A 211 -21.15 27.49 11.25
N TYR A 212 -21.27 26.95 12.46
CA TYR A 212 -21.57 25.53 12.70
C TYR A 212 -22.99 25.19 12.21
N LEU A 213 -23.98 26.02 12.54
CA LEU A 213 -25.37 25.86 12.08
C LEU A 213 -25.45 25.86 10.55
N GLU A 214 -24.82 26.84 9.90
CA GLU A 214 -24.76 26.93 8.43
C GLU A 214 -24.19 25.65 7.81
N LYS A 215 -23.10 25.11 8.35
CA LYS A 215 -22.49 23.87 7.84
C LYS A 215 -23.37 22.64 8.03
N CYS A 216 -24.22 22.61 9.05
CA CYS A 216 -25.16 21.50 9.27
C CYS A 216 -26.29 21.51 8.23
N ILE A 217 -26.78 22.69 7.84
CA ILE A 217 -27.94 22.83 6.96
C ILE A 217 -27.59 22.95 5.46
N THR A 218 -26.36 23.34 5.12
CA THR A 218 -25.96 23.59 3.71
C THR A 218 -25.41 22.36 2.98
N ARG A 219 -25.11 21.27 3.69
CA ARG A 219 -24.60 20.03 3.08
C ARG A 219 -25.74 19.06 2.81
N ALA A 220 -26.00 18.82 1.53
CA ALA A 220 -26.84 17.73 1.08
C ALA A 220 -26.10 16.39 1.29
N ASN A 221 -26.82 15.39 1.79
CA ASN A 221 -26.44 14.00 1.79
C ASN A 221 -26.56 13.49 0.34
N PRO A 222 -25.47 13.07 -0.31
CA PRO A 222 -25.52 12.64 -1.71
C PRO A 222 -26.33 11.36 -1.93
N ASP A 223 -26.63 10.61 -0.86
CA ASP A 223 -27.34 9.33 -0.91
C ASP A 223 -28.86 9.45 -0.65
N ASP A 224 -29.39 10.66 -0.45
CA ASP A 224 -30.80 10.91 -0.17
C ASP A 224 -31.38 11.96 -1.14
N SER A 225 -32.28 11.54 -2.03
CA SER A 225 -32.90 12.40 -3.04
C SER A 225 -33.83 13.46 -2.46
N ASP A 226 -34.40 13.22 -1.27
CA ASP A 226 -35.29 14.16 -0.58
C ASP A 226 -34.48 15.28 0.11
N ASP A 227 -33.18 15.05 0.32
CA ASP A 227 -32.30 15.99 1.02
C ASP A 227 -31.99 17.26 0.20
N TYR A 228 -32.19 17.23 -1.13
CA TYR A 228 -31.99 18.39 -1.98
C TYR A 228 -33.04 19.50 -1.72
N GLU A 229 -34.32 19.13 -1.57
CA GLU A 229 -35.42 20.06 -1.32
C GLU A 229 -35.35 20.63 0.10
N ILE A 230 -35.05 19.77 1.08
CA ILE A 230 -34.76 20.13 2.48
C ILE A 230 -33.64 21.18 2.55
N THR A 231 -32.55 20.97 1.80
CA THR A 231 -31.40 21.88 1.76
C THR A 231 -31.77 23.26 1.16
N ILE A 232 -32.69 23.34 0.20
CA ILE A 232 -33.13 24.64 -0.36
C ILE A 232 -33.95 25.42 0.67
N GLN A 233 -34.93 24.78 1.31
CA GLN A 233 -35.81 25.45 2.27
C GLN A 233 -35.04 25.94 3.50
N THR A 234 -34.19 25.08 4.09
CA THR A 234 -33.33 25.46 5.23
C THR A 234 -32.41 26.63 4.91
N LYS A 235 -31.79 26.66 3.71
CA LYS A 235 -30.96 27.80 3.27
C LYS A 235 -31.76 29.11 3.19
N GLN A 236 -32.99 29.05 2.70
CA GLN A 236 -33.87 30.23 2.61
C GLN A 236 -34.23 30.75 4.00
N ASN A 237 -34.65 29.87 4.91
CA ASN A 237 -34.98 30.23 6.29
C ASN A 237 -33.76 30.80 7.03
N TYR A 238 -32.58 30.19 6.88
CA TYR A 238 -31.35 30.73 7.46
C TYR A 238 -31.01 32.12 6.90
N ASN A 239 -31.21 32.34 5.60
CA ASN A 239 -31.00 33.66 5.02
C ASN A 239 -31.97 34.70 5.61
N LEU A 240 -33.25 34.35 5.78
CA LEU A 240 -34.23 35.22 6.43
C LEU A 240 -33.87 35.50 7.89
N LEU A 241 -33.42 34.47 8.63
CA LEU A 241 -32.98 34.59 10.02
C LEU A 241 -31.91 35.68 10.17
N ILE A 242 -30.94 35.76 9.26
CA ILE A 242 -29.90 36.79 9.28
C ILE A 242 -30.42 38.16 8.84
N LEU A 243 -31.24 38.21 7.79
CA LEU A 243 -31.76 39.48 7.26
C LEU A 243 -32.73 40.15 8.24
N GLU A 244 -33.44 39.38 9.05
CA GLU A 244 -34.37 39.84 10.08
C GLU A 244 -33.70 40.12 11.44
N ALA A 245 -32.39 39.86 11.58
CA ALA A 245 -31.62 40.02 12.82
C ALA A 245 -31.30 41.49 13.18
N ASN A 246 -32.33 42.34 13.19
CA ASN A 246 -32.23 43.74 13.60
C ASN A 246 -31.85 43.83 15.09
N ASP A 247 -32.46 42.98 15.91
CA ASP A 247 -32.15 42.82 17.33
C ASP A 247 -31.12 41.70 17.52
N ILE A 248 -29.86 42.10 17.68
CA ILE A 248 -28.75 41.14 17.88
C ILE A 248 -28.91 40.33 19.15
N SER A 249 -29.58 40.85 20.18
CA SER A 249 -29.78 40.14 21.44
C SER A 249 -30.68 38.94 21.25
N LYS A 250 -31.69 39.04 20.37
CA LYS A 250 -32.54 37.91 20.00
C LYS A 250 -31.79 36.84 19.20
N LEU A 251 -30.94 37.25 18.26
CA LEU A 251 -30.10 36.30 17.51
C LEU A 251 -29.11 35.57 18.44
N LYS A 252 -28.49 36.28 19.39
CA LYS A 252 -27.64 35.66 20.42
C LYS A 252 -28.41 34.65 21.26
N LEU A 253 -29.64 34.97 21.64
CA LEU A 253 -30.51 34.05 22.38
C LEU A 253 -30.81 32.78 21.57
N LEU A 254 -31.14 32.93 20.29
CA LEU A 254 -31.37 31.81 19.36
C LEU A 254 -30.14 30.89 19.20
N LEU A 255 -28.93 31.47 19.19
CA LEU A 255 -27.68 30.71 19.07
C LEU A 255 -27.18 30.14 20.41
N SER A 256 -27.81 30.48 21.53
CA SER A 256 -27.26 30.22 22.87
C SER A 256 -27.14 28.72 23.19
N GLY A 257 -28.12 27.90 22.78
CA GLY A 257 -28.07 26.44 22.94
C GLY A 257 -26.91 25.82 22.14
N ILE A 258 -26.69 26.28 20.91
CA ILE A 258 -25.56 25.86 20.08
C ILE A 258 -24.23 26.28 20.70
N VAL A 259 -24.13 27.53 21.20
CA VAL A 259 -22.94 28.03 21.89
C VAL A 259 -22.62 27.18 23.12
N ALA A 260 -23.61 26.89 23.96
CA ALA A 260 -23.45 26.04 25.14
C ALA A 260 -22.95 24.64 24.78
N THR A 261 -23.55 24.04 23.74
CA THR A 261 -23.18 22.71 23.24
C THR A 261 -21.74 22.68 22.73
N LEU A 262 -21.32 23.65 21.91
CA LEU A 262 -19.95 23.70 21.37
C LEU A 262 -18.89 23.99 22.44
N ASN A 263 -19.21 24.82 23.45
CA ASN A 263 -18.32 25.05 24.59
C ASN A 263 -18.15 23.78 25.44
N THR A 264 -19.24 23.05 25.67
CA THR A 264 -19.21 21.75 26.35
C THR A 264 -18.38 20.75 25.56
N LYS A 265 -18.63 20.61 24.24
CA LYS A 265 -17.83 19.78 23.34
C LYS A 265 -16.34 20.07 23.47
N LYS A 266 -15.94 21.34 23.41
CA LYS A 266 -14.53 21.75 23.53
C LYS A 266 -13.91 21.35 24.88
N THR A 267 -14.69 21.42 25.96
CA THR A 267 -14.27 20.98 27.30
C THR A 267 -14.06 19.47 27.34
N ILE A 268 -14.96 18.70 26.72
CA ILE A 268 -14.85 17.25 26.58
C ILE A 268 -13.65 16.85 25.71
N GLU A 269 -13.43 17.51 24.57
CA GLU A 269 -12.27 17.29 23.71
C GLU A 269 -10.95 17.49 24.48
N ALA A 270 -10.88 18.51 25.34
CA ALA A 270 -9.72 18.73 26.21
C ALA A 270 -9.56 17.61 27.26
N ALA A 271 -10.64 17.22 27.93
CA ALA A 271 -10.63 16.14 28.91
C ALA A 271 -10.21 14.78 28.30
N LEU A 272 -10.69 14.46 27.10
CA LEU A 272 -10.29 13.25 26.37
C LEU A 272 -8.84 13.27 25.91
N LYS A 273 -8.32 14.45 25.54
CA LYS A 273 -6.90 14.60 25.19
C LYS A 273 -6.00 14.26 26.37
N GLU A 274 -6.39 14.64 27.58
CA GLU A 274 -5.67 14.34 28.83
C GLU A 274 -5.90 12.90 29.33
N TYR A 275 -6.98 12.24 28.92
CA TYR A 275 -7.26 10.85 29.26
C TYR A 275 -6.33 9.91 28.47
N THR A 276 -5.48 9.15 29.16
CA THR A 276 -4.51 8.20 28.57
C THR A 276 -4.73 6.75 29.01
N GLU A 277 -5.85 6.47 29.66
CA GLU A 277 -6.16 5.16 30.25
C GLU A 277 -7.01 4.30 29.28
N ILE A 278 -7.27 3.05 29.71
CA ILE A 278 -8.13 2.08 29.01
C ILE A 278 -9.52 2.71 28.73
N GLY A 279 -10.04 2.46 27.54
CA GLY A 279 -11.34 2.94 27.08
C GLY A 279 -11.30 4.27 26.32
N LYS A 280 -10.12 4.86 26.10
CA LYS A 280 -9.98 6.14 25.38
C LYS A 280 -10.59 6.08 23.98
N ASN A 281 -10.27 5.03 23.23
CA ASN A 281 -10.73 4.88 21.85
C ASN A 281 -12.27 4.77 21.79
N ALA A 282 -12.86 4.08 22.77
CA ALA A 282 -14.31 3.96 22.89
C ALA A 282 -14.97 5.33 23.16
N LEU A 283 -14.39 6.12 24.06
CA LEU A 283 -14.88 7.46 24.37
C LEU A 283 -14.70 8.45 23.20
N GLU A 284 -13.61 8.34 22.44
CA GLU A 284 -13.39 9.14 21.22
C GLU A 284 -14.44 8.80 20.15
N GLN A 285 -14.74 7.52 19.95
CA GLN A 285 -15.81 7.11 19.05
C GLN A 285 -17.18 7.63 19.53
N LYS A 286 -17.47 7.57 20.83
CA LYS A 286 -18.71 8.11 21.41
C LYS A 286 -18.86 9.61 21.16
N LEU A 287 -17.77 10.38 21.23
CA LEU A 287 -17.78 11.81 20.90
C LEU A 287 -18.15 12.04 19.43
N GLN A 288 -17.58 11.26 18.51
CA GLN A 288 -17.88 11.36 17.08
C GLN A 288 -19.34 10.98 16.75
N ASP A 289 -19.86 9.95 17.40
CA ASP A 289 -21.25 9.52 17.28
C ASP A 289 -22.21 10.65 17.72
N ILE A 290 -21.99 11.24 18.90
CA ILE A 290 -22.80 12.37 19.42
C ILE A 290 -22.68 13.60 18.51
N GLU A 291 -21.48 13.90 17.98
CA GLU A 291 -21.31 15.01 17.03
C GLU A 291 -22.10 14.79 15.74
N THR A 292 -22.10 13.56 15.23
CA THR A 292 -22.84 13.20 14.01
C THR A 292 -24.35 13.30 14.26
N GLU A 293 -24.82 12.81 15.40
CA GLU A 293 -26.21 12.92 15.82
C GLU A 293 -26.64 14.38 15.99
N TYR A 294 -25.80 15.22 16.61
CA TYR A 294 -26.10 16.62 16.80
C TYR A 294 -26.20 17.40 15.48
N LYS A 295 -25.31 17.13 14.51
CA LYS A 295 -25.42 17.72 13.16
C LYS A 295 -26.75 17.39 12.49
N ARG A 296 -27.16 16.12 12.58
CA ARG A 296 -28.45 15.65 12.05
C ARG A 296 -29.62 16.30 12.79
N HIS A 297 -29.55 16.39 14.12
CA HIS A 297 -30.55 17.05 14.96
C HIS A 297 -30.74 18.52 14.57
N LEU A 298 -29.66 19.29 14.48
CA LEU A 298 -29.71 20.69 14.05
C LEU A 298 -30.29 20.85 12.63
N LYS A 299 -29.96 19.94 11.73
CA LYS A 299 -30.52 19.95 10.38
C LYS A 299 -32.03 19.75 10.41
N ASN A 300 -32.52 18.77 11.18
CA ASN A 300 -33.94 18.45 11.29
C ASN A 300 -34.76 19.59 11.93
N ILE A 301 -34.28 20.22 13.02
CA ILE A 301 -35.02 21.33 13.64
C ILE A 301 -35.05 22.60 12.77
N CYS A 302 -34.18 22.68 11.76
CA CYS A 302 -34.20 23.78 10.80
C CYS A 302 -35.02 23.45 9.55
N ASP A 303 -35.40 22.18 9.36
CA ASP A 303 -36.19 21.67 8.24
C ASP A 303 -37.69 21.93 8.46
N VAL A 304 -38.03 23.22 8.40
CA VAL A 304 -39.37 23.72 8.71
C VAL A 304 -39.84 24.70 7.64
N SER A 305 -41.15 24.92 7.57
CA SER A 305 -41.74 25.71 6.47
C SER A 305 -41.53 27.21 6.63
N THR A 306 -41.27 27.70 7.85
CA THR A 306 -41.17 29.14 8.13
C THR A 306 -39.97 29.49 9.01
N VAL A 307 -39.48 30.73 8.90
CA VAL A 307 -38.39 31.25 9.73
C VAL A 307 -38.79 31.40 11.20
N ASP A 308 -40.08 31.63 11.50
CA ASP A 308 -40.54 31.78 12.88
C ASP A 308 -40.60 30.43 13.60
N GLU A 309 -41.04 29.36 12.91
CA GLU A 309 -40.94 27.98 13.40
C GLU A 309 -39.48 27.58 13.66
N MET A 310 -38.56 27.94 12.74
CA MET A 310 -37.12 27.70 12.92
C MET A 310 -36.58 28.44 14.16
N LYS A 311 -37.07 29.65 14.44
CA LYS A 311 -36.66 30.41 15.63
C LYS A 311 -37.14 29.73 16.90
N ASP A 312 -38.40 29.29 16.93
CA ASP A 312 -38.98 28.60 18.08
C ASP A 312 -38.26 27.27 18.36
N ASP A 313 -37.97 26.49 17.32
CA ASP A 313 -37.25 25.21 17.43
C ASP A 313 -35.78 25.38 17.84
N LEU A 314 -35.09 26.41 17.34
CA LEU A 314 -33.75 26.76 17.80
C LEU A 314 -33.73 27.18 19.28
N LEU A 315 -34.76 27.87 19.76
CA LEU A 315 -34.87 28.26 21.16
C LEU A 315 -35.16 27.07 22.08
N SER A 316 -35.98 26.12 21.63
CA SER A 316 -36.43 24.98 22.45
C SER A 316 -35.44 23.81 22.43
N ASP A 317 -34.88 23.47 21.27
CA ASP A 317 -34.26 22.16 21.04
C ASP A 317 -32.81 22.22 20.51
N SER A 318 -32.18 23.40 20.42
CA SER A 318 -30.77 23.49 19.98
C SER A 318 -29.72 23.14 21.04
N ASP A 319 -30.11 23.03 22.32
CA ASP A 319 -29.18 22.69 23.40
C ASP A 319 -28.98 21.17 23.53
N TYR A 320 -27.79 20.71 23.14
CA TYR A 320 -27.34 19.31 23.23
C TYR A 320 -26.28 19.10 24.31
N THR A 321 -26.11 20.05 25.23
CA THR A 321 -25.09 20.07 26.28
C THR A 321 -25.10 18.79 27.13
N HIS A 322 -26.29 18.28 27.47
CA HIS A 322 -26.42 17.07 28.27
C HIS A 322 -25.76 15.87 27.60
N GLN A 323 -25.97 15.68 26.29
CA GLN A 323 -25.45 14.51 25.56
C GLN A 323 -23.92 14.51 25.50
N PHE A 324 -23.30 15.67 25.26
CA PHE A 324 -21.84 15.80 25.37
C PHE A 324 -21.35 15.62 26.81
N SER A 325 -22.08 16.12 27.81
CA SER A 325 -21.71 16.00 29.23
C SER A 325 -21.71 14.54 29.73
N ILE A 326 -22.50 13.65 29.13
CA ILE A 326 -22.46 12.20 29.42
C ILE A 326 -21.04 11.62 29.21
N ILE A 327 -20.24 12.19 28.30
CA ILE A 327 -18.87 11.74 28.07
C ILE A 327 -18.00 12.04 29.29
N ALA A 328 -18.14 13.20 29.94
CA ALA A 328 -17.43 13.50 31.19
C ALA A 328 -17.78 12.51 32.30
N THR A 329 -19.07 12.16 32.42
CA THR A 329 -19.54 11.12 33.35
C THR A 329 -18.95 9.75 32.99
N SER A 330 -18.81 9.44 31.71
CA SER A 330 -18.20 8.19 31.24
C SER A 330 -16.70 8.15 31.56
N ILE A 331 -15.96 9.25 31.34
CA ILE A 331 -14.55 9.40 31.75
C ILE A 331 -14.39 9.13 33.25
N ALA A 332 -15.20 9.78 34.09
CA ALA A 332 -15.15 9.58 35.54
C ALA A 332 -15.49 8.14 35.94
N SER A 333 -16.49 7.55 35.29
CA SER A 333 -16.89 6.15 35.51
C SER A 333 -15.77 5.18 35.14
N TYR A 334 -15.06 5.42 34.04
CA TYR A 334 -13.97 4.55 33.59
C TYR A 334 -12.82 4.59 34.59
N LYS A 335 -12.39 5.78 35.02
CA LYS A 335 -11.37 5.93 36.06
C LYS A 335 -11.73 5.18 37.34
N SER A 336 -12.96 5.36 37.83
CA SER A 336 -13.48 4.67 39.02
C SER A 336 -13.47 3.14 38.87
N VAL A 337 -13.90 2.62 37.71
CA VAL A 337 -13.84 1.17 37.43
C VAL A 337 -12.40 0.68 37.44
N LEU A 338 -11.50 1.37 36.74
CA LEU A 338 -10.10 0.99 36.66
C LEU A 338 -9.46 0.98 38.06
N GLU A 339 -9.66 2.02 38.87
CA GLU A 339 -9.18 2.10 40.26
C GLU A 339 -9.60 0.89 41.12
N ARG A 340 -10.79 0.34 40.89
CA ARG A 340 -11.35 -0.81 41.64
C ARG A 340 -10.98 -2.18 41.09
N LEU A 341 -10.39 -2.25 39.89
CA LEU A 341 -9.88 -3.48 39.30
C LEU A 341 -8.43 -3.73 39.73
N ASP A 342 -8.15 -4.98 40.08
CA ASP A 342 -6.77 -5.46 40.24
C ASP A 342 -6.08 -5.63 38.88
N VAL A 343 -4.76 -5.88 38.92
CA VAL A 343 -3.90 -5.88 37.73
C VAL A 343 -4.39 -6.87 36.67
N ASP A 344 -4.73 -8.10 37.08
CA ASP A 344 -5.18 -9.15 36.16
C ASP A 344 -6.46 -8.75 35.40
N TYR A 345 -7.43 -8.17 36.11
CA TYR A 345 -8.67 -7.72 35.46
C TYR A 345 -8.46 -6.47 34.60
N ARG A 346 -7.53 -5.57 34.95
CA ARG A 346 -7.17 -4.44 34.09
C ARG A 346 -6.53 -4.91 32.79
N GLU A 347 -5.63 -5.88 32.84
CA GLU A 347 -5.03 -6.48 31.65
C GLU A 347 -6.06 -7.18 30.76
N ALA A 348 -6.99 -7.94 31.36
CA ALA A 348 -8.10 -8.54 30.63
C ALA A 348 -9.00 -7.49 29.96
N LEU A 349 -9.28 -6.37 30.63
CA LEU A 349 -10.08 -5.28 30.08
C LEU A 349 -9.37 -4.55 28.94
N ASP A 350 -8.07 -4.24 29.09
CA ASP A 350 -7.23 -3.67 28.02
C ASP A 350 -7.16 -4.60 26.80
N TYR A 351 -7.01 -5.90 27.03
CA TYR A 351 -7.02 -6.89 25.95
C TYR A 351 -8.38 -6.93 25.23
N LEU A 352 -9.48 -6.87 25.97
CA LEU A 352 -10.84 -6.83 25.41
C LEU A 352 -11.06 -5.56 24.57
N GLU A 353 -10.65 -4.39 25.06
CA GLU A 353 -10.73 -3.13 24.30
C GLU A 353 -9.96 -3.25 22.99
N LYS A 354 -8.70 -3.69 23.03
CA LYS A 354 -7.86 -3.86 21.84
C LYS A 354 -8.49 -4.81 20.82
N CYS A 355 -9.17 -5.88 21.26
CA CYS A 355 -9.87 -6.79 20.37
C CYS A 355 -11.05 -6.12 19.63
N ILE A 356 -11.77 -5.23 20.32
CA ILE A 356 -12.93 -4.51 19.76
C ILE A 356 -12.49 -3.38 18.84
N THR A 357 -11.41 -2.66 19.18
CA THR A 357 -10.95 -1.48 18.43
C THR A 357 -10.05 -1.79 17.25
N LYS A 358 -9.49 -3.01 17.16
CA LYS A 358 -8.61 -3.40 16.04
C LYS A 358 -9.43 -3.69 14.78
N SER A 359 -9.31 -2.80 13.80
CA SER A 359 -9.91 -2.96 12.46
C SER A 359 -9.30 -4.14 11.70
N ASN A 360 -10.14 -4.84 10.95
CA ASN A 360 -9.82 -5.89 10.02
C ASN A 360 -9.92 -5.28 8.61
N PRO A 361 -8.79 -5.03 7.93
CA PRO A 361 -8.75 -4.15 6.75
C PRO A 361 -9.56 -4.59 5.53
N ASP A 362 -10.20 -5.77 5.57
CA ASP A 362 -10.87 -6.41 4.42
C ASP A 362 -12.41 -6.43 4.49
N ASP A 363 -13.08 -5.80 5.46
CA ASP A 363 -14.55 -5.86 5.61
C ASP A 363 -15.23 -4.48 5.50
N SER A 364 -16.02 -4.28 4.43
CA SER A 364 -16.76 -3.04 4.17
C SER A 364 -17.93 -2.77 5.12
N ASN A 365 -18.34 -3.76 5.93
CA ASN A 365 -19.36 -3.60 6.99
C ASN A 365 -18.76 -3.33 8.38
N GLU A 366 -17.44 -3.19 8.50
CA GLU A 366 -16.75 -3.15 9.78
C GLU A 366 -17.09 -1.91 10.62
N HIS A 367 -17.39 -0.75 10.02
CA HIS A 367 -17.72 0.45 10.79
C HIS A 367 -18.97 0.25 11.66
N LYS A 368 -20.04 -0.35 11.12
CA LYS A 368 -21.29 -0.56 11.87
C LYS A 368 -21.12 -1.59 13.00
N ILE A 369 -20.36 -2.65 12.72
CA ILE A 369 -20.04 -3.70 13.70
C ILE A 369 -19.17 -3.12 14.83
N THR A 370 -18.17 -2.31 14.49
CA THR A 370 -17.29 -1.63 15.45
C THR A 370 -18.08 -0.64 16.31
N THR A 371 -18.93 0.19 15.72
CA THR A 371 -19.80 1.12 16.48
C THR A 371 -20.69 0.37 17.50
N GLN A 372 -21.31 -0.75 17.11
CA GLN A 372 -22.15 -1.53 18.03
C GLN A 372 -21.35 -2.13 19.18
N MET A 373 -20.18 -2.73 18.90
CA MET A 373 -19.31 -3.30 19.93
C MET A 373 -18.83 -2.23 20.91
N THR A 374 -18.41 -1.07 20.41
CA THR A 374 -17.98 0.06 21.24
C THR A 374 -19.10 0.58 22.13
N ARG A 375 -20.34 0.68 21.62
CA ARG A 375 -21.50 1.05 22.44
C ARG A 375 -21.79 0.04 23.55
N ASN A 376 -21.72 -1.26 23.24
CA ASN A 376 -21.91 -2.30 24.27
C ASN A 376 -20.79 -2.26 25.31
N TYR A 377 -19.54 -1.98 24.90
CA TYR A 377 -18.40 -1.79 25.80
C TYR A 377 -18.62 -0.60 26.74
N ASP A 378 -19.12 0.53 26.23
CA ASP A 378 -19.44 1.69 27.06
C ASP A 378 -20.50 1.39 28.11
N LEU A 379 -21.57 0.68 27.71
CA LEU A 379 -22.61 0.25 28.64
C LEU A 379 -22.07 -0.75 29.67
N LEU A 380 -21.15 -1.63 29.25
CA LEU A 380 -20.49 -2.57 30.13
C LEU A 380 -19.67 -1.86 31.21
N MET A 381 -18.94 -0.80 30.84
CA MET A 381 -18.17 0.03 31.77
C MET A 381 -19.06 0.83 32.73
N LEU A 382 -20.17 1.38 32.25
CA LEU A 382 -21.14 2.07 33.11
C LEU A 382 -21.75 1.13 34.15
N ASP A 383 -22.11 -0.09 33.76
CA ASP A 383 -22.64 -1.07 34.71
C ASP A 383 -21.56 -1.58 35.68
N ALA A 384 -20.31 -1.71 35.23
CA ALA A 384 -19.17 -2.02 36.09
C ALA A 384 -18.94 -0.96 37.18
N ASN A 385 -19.18 0.33 36.86
CA ASN A 385 -19.07 1.41 37.83
C ASN A 385 -20.13 1.25 38.94
N ASN A 386 -21.34 0.83 38.60
CA ASN A 386 -22.41 0.56 39.56
C ASN A 386 -22.09 -0.65 40.45
N ASP A 387 -21.67 -1.77 39.85
CA ASP A 387 -21.41 -3.02 40.58
C ASP A 387 -20.20 -3.79 40.02
N ILE A 388 -19.02 -3.48 40.52
CA ILE A 388 -17.77 -4.14 40.12
C ILE A 388 -17.79 -5.65 40.43
N SER A 389 -18.57 -6.09 41.41
CA SER A 389 -18.63 -7.50 41.81
C SER A 389 -19.31 -8.37 40.76
N LYS A 390 -20.29 -7.80 40.03
CA LYS A 390 -20.93 -8.45 38.89
C LYS A 390 -20.11 -8.34 37.60
N PHE A 391 -19.17 -7.39 37.55
CA PHE A 391 -18.31 -7.19 36.39
C PHE A 391 -17.14 -8.18 36.33
N LYS A 392 -16.47 -8.44 37.46
CA LYS A 392 -15.32 -9.37 37.52
C LYS A 392 -15.60 -10.76 36.90
N PRO A 393 -16.75 -11.41 37.16
CA PRO A 393 -17.09 -12.67 36.50
C PRO A 393 -17.12 -12.61 34.97
N VAL A 394 -17.54 -11.47 34.38
CA VAL A 394 -17.61 -11.29 32.93
C VAL A 394 -16.22 -11.33 32.29
N LEU A 395 -15.20 -10.84 33.00
CA LEU A 395 -13.80 -10.83 32.55
C LEU A 395 -13.02 -12.07 32.96
N LEU A 396 -13.56 -12.93 33.84
CA LEU A 396 -12.83 -14.04 34.45
C LEU A 396 -12.26 -15.01 33.41
N GLY A 397 -13.05 -15.39 32.40
CA GLY A 397 -12.55 -16.28 31.35
C GLY A 397 -11.41 -15.66 30.52
N ILE A 398 -11.40 -14.33 30.36
CA ILE A 398 -10.29 -13.61 29.73
C ILE A 398 -9.05 -13.64 30.62
N VAL A 399 -9.20 -13.37 31.92
CA VAL A 399 -8.11 -13.45 32.90
C VAL A 399 -7.47 -14.84 32.90
N GLU A 400 -8.28 -15.90 32.99
CA GLU A 400 -7.79 -17.29 32.97
C GLU A 400 -7.04 -17.61 31.67
N THR A 401 -7.54 -17.12 30.54
CA THR A 401 -6.91 -17.33 29.23
C THR A 401 -5.57 -16.61 29.13
N LEU A 402 -5.48 -15.36 29.57
CA LEU A 402 -4.23 -14.58 29.54
C LEU A 402 -3.18 -15.18 30.48
N LYS A 403 -3.58 -15.69 31.66
CA LYS A 403 -2.68 -16.42 32.56
C LYS A 403 -2.15 -17.71 31.94
N ALA A 404 -3.03 -18.51 31.32
CA ALA A 404 -2.62 -19.73 30.63
C ALA A 404 -1.70 -19.43 29.44
N LYS A 405 -1.97 -18.35 28.70
CA LYS A 405 -1.13 -17.85 27.61
C LYS A 405 0.27 -17.46 28.10
N GLU A 406 0.36 -16.69 29.18
CA GLU A 406 1.67 -16.27 29.71
C GLU A 406 2.46 -17.47 30.24
N LYS A 407 1.80 -18.39 30.95
CA LYS A 407 2.40 -19.65 31.37
C LYS A 407 2.91 -20.47 30.18
N ALA A 408 2.15 -20.55 29.08
CA ALA A 408 2.58 -21.23 27.86
C ALA A 408 3.81 -20.55 27.23
N LYS A 409 3.85 -19.21 27.21
CA LYS A 409 4.99 -18.42 26.73
C LYS A 409 6.25 -18.66 27.55
N ASP A 410 6.14 -18.63 28.87
CA ASP A 410 7.27 -18.82 29.77
C ASP A 410 7.87 -20.22 29.61
N VAL A 411 7.03 -21.26 29.65
CA VAL A 411 7.48 -22.65 29.47
C VAL A 411 8.10 -22.86 28.07
N LEU A 412 7.49 -22.30 27.03
CA LEU A 412 8.01 -22.41 25.65
C LEU A 412 9.33 -21.65 25.45
N LYS A 413 9.54 -20.54 26.16
CA LYS A 413 10.78 -19.78 26.13
C LYS A 413 11.95 -20.61 26.68
N GLU A 414 11.73 -21.33 27.78
CA GLU A 414 12.70 -22.23 28.40
C GLU A 414 12.92 -23.53 27.63
N TYR A 415 11.93 -23.97 26.85
CA TYR A 415 12.04 -25.15 26.00
C TYR A 415 13.05 -24.93 24.87
N THR A 416 14.15 -25.70 24.86
CA THR A 416 15.21 -25.62 23.83
C THR A 416 15.30 -26.85 22.93
N GLU A 417 14.38 -27.78 23.13
CA GLU A 417 14.41 -29.10 22.51
C GLU A 417 13.62 -29.10 21.20
N SER A 418 13.55 -30.27 20.57
CA SER A 418 12.87 -30.42 19.29
C SER A 418 11.35 -30.24 19.46
N GLY A 419 10.67 -29.65 18.46
CA GLY A 419 9.24 -29.32 18.48
C GLY A 419 8.93 -27.86 18.79
N LYS A 420 9.93 -27.07 19.21
CA LYS A 420 9.75 -25.67 19.61
C LYS A 420 9.09 -24.80 18.54
N ASP A 421 9.60 -24.82 17.30
CA ASP A 421 9.09 -23.98 16.22
C ASP A 421 7.62 -24.26 15.90
N PHE A 422 7.20 -25.52 16.02
CA PHE A 422 5.80 -25.93 15.86
C PHE A 422 4.92 -25.41 16.99
N LEU A 423 5.38 -25.51 18.23
CA LEU A 423 4.67 -24.98 19.40
C LEU A 423 4.59 -23.44 19.38
N GLU A 424 5.62 -22.76 18.87
CA GLU A 424 5.61 -21.31 18.64
C GLU A 424 4.57 -20.92 17.58
N GLN A 425 4.50 -21.66 16.48
CA GLN A 425 3.45 -21.47 15.47
C GLN A 425 2.05 -21.72 16.07
N GLN A 426 1.86 -22.82 16.80
CA GLN A 426 0.60 -23.17 17.43
C GLN A 426 0.15 -22.11 18.44
N LEU A 427 1.08 -21.54 19.21
CA LEU A 427 0.82 -20.43 20.12
C LEU A 427 0.26 -19.22 19.35
N GLN A 428 0.89 -18.84 18.23
CA GLN A 428 0.44 -17.72 17.40
C GLN A 428 -0.95 -17.96 16.78
N GLU A 429 -1.21 -19.18 16.32
CA GLU A 429 -2.51 -19.58 15.79
C GLU A 429 -3.62 -19.48 16.84
N ILE A 430 -3.38 -20.01 18.06
CA ILE A 430 -4.33 -19.91 19.17
C ILE A 430 -4.56 -18.44 19.57
N GLU A 431 -3.52 -17.60 19.59
CA GLU A 431 -3.65 -16.17 19.86
C GLU A 431 -4.57 -15.48 18.83
N ALA A 432 -4.42 -15.79 17.54
CA ALA A 432 -5.23 -15.22 16.47
C ALA A 432 -6.69 -15.71 16.53
N GLU A 433 -6.90 -17.00 16.76
CA GLU A 433 -8.22 -17.59 16.93
C GLU A 433 -8.94 -16.99 18.15
N TYR A 434 -8.23 -16.82 19.27
CA TYR A 434 -8.81 -16.27 20.48
C TYR A 434 -9.26 -14.81 20.29
N MET A 435 -8.42 -13.99 19.68
CA MET A 435 -8.77 -12.59 19.36
C MET A 435 -10.02 -12.52 18.48
N LYS A 436 -10.13 -13.39 17.46
CA LYS A 436 -11.30 -13.48 16.58
C LYS A 436 -12.56 -13.94 17.34
N SER A 437 -12.41 -14.95 18.21
CA SER A 437 -13.49 -15.44 19.06
C SER A 437 -14.04 -14.35 19.97
N LEU A 438 -13.18 -13.61 20.67
CA LEU A 438 -13.60 -12.49 21.53
C LEU A 438 -14.31 -11.40 20.74
N LYS A 439 -13.77 -10.99 19.59
CA LYS A 439 -14.42 -9.98 18.73
C LYS A 439 -15.84 -10.43 18.34
N ASN A 440 -16.03 -11.70 17.99
CA ASN A 440 -17.35 -12.27 17.69
C ASN A 440 -18.30 -12.30 18.91
N LEU A 441 -17.80 -12.64 20.09
CA LEU A 441 -18.61 -12.62 21.33
C LEU A 441 -19.07 -11.20 21.70
N CYS A 442 -18.25 -10.19 21.39
CA CYS A 442 -18.54 -8.78 21.63
C CYS A 442 -19.48 -8.16 20.58
N ASN A 443 -19.51 -8.73 19.36
CA ASN A 443 -20.44 -8.37 18.29
C ASN A 443 -21.87 -8.87 18.57
N ALA A 444 -22.45 -8.38 19.66
CA ALA A 444 -23.80 -8.69 20.09
C ALA A 444 -24.74 -7.52 19.82
N SER A 445 -26.03 -7.82 19.62
CA SER A 445 -27.07 -6.80 19.47
C SER A 445 -27.35 -6.00 20.75
N SER A 446 -26.88 -6.45 21.91
CA SER A 446 -27.07 -5.76 23.20
C SER A 446 -26.02 -6.14 24.24
N LEU A 447 -25.87 -5.29 25.27
CA LEU A 447 -25.02 -5.54 26.44
C LEU A 447 -25.38 -6.88 27.14
N MET A 448 -26.67 -7.19 27.29
CA MET A 448 -27.11 -8.39 28.00
C MET A 448 -26.60 -9.66 27.30
N VAL A 449 -26.69 -9.70 25.97
CA VAL A 449 -26.21 -10.82 25.16
C VAL A 449 -24.68 -10.89 25.20
N MET A 450 -23.99 -9.76 25.05
CA MET A 450 -22.51 -9.70 25.17
C MET A 450 -22.04 -10.25 26.51
N ARG A 451 -22.68 -9.85 27.63
CA ARG A 451 -22.35 -10.34 28.97
C ARG A 451 -22.53 -11.84 29.12
N ALA A 452 -23.68 -12.37 28.68
CA ALA A 452 -23.94 -13.79 28.75
C ALA A 452 -22.92 -14.60 27.91
N SER A 453 -22.56 -14.09 26.73
CA SER A 453 -21.54 -14.68 25.86
C SER A 453 -20.15 -14.68 26.48
N LEU A 454 -19.72 -13.55 27.06
CA LEU A 454 -18.43 -13.44 27.74
C LEU A 454 -18.37 -14.33 28.99
N LEU A 455 -19.43 -14.37 29.80
CA LEU A 455 -19.51 -15.23 30.98
C LEU A 455 -19.39 -16.73 30.62
N ARG A 456 -19.99 -17.14 29.50
CA ARG A 456 -20.08 -18.56 29.13
C ARG A 456 -18.88 -19.06 28.30
N SER A 457 -18.32 -18.20 27.46
CA SER A 457 -17.49 -18.64 26.33
C SER A 457 -16.20 -17.83 26.13
N SER A 458 -15.83 -16.93 27.05
CA SER A 458 -14.59 -16.13 26.93
C SER A 458 -13.31 -16.87 27.30
N SER A 459 -13.41 -18.06 27.90
CA SER A 459 -12.24 -18.85 28.33
C SER A 459 -11.73 -19.78 27.22
N TYR A 460 -10.48 -19.59 26.84
CA TYR A 460 -9.68 -20.41 25.92
C TYR A 460 -8.44 -20.99 26.62
N SER A 461 -8.39 -20.94 27.95
CA SER A 461 -7.24 -21.39 28.77
C SER A 461 -6.77 -22.80 28.39
N PHE A 462 -7.70 -23.74 28.20
CA PHE A 462 -7.41 -25.13 27.84
C PHE A 462 -6.55 -25.29 26.57
N ARG A 463 -6.69 -24.37 25.59
CA ARG A 463 -5.89 -24.40 24.35
C ARG A 463 -4.43 -24.04 24.65
N PHE A 464 -4.19 -23.03 25.49
CA PHE A 464 -2.85 -22.66 25.91
C PHE A 464 -2.24 -23.67 26.88
N ASP A 465 -3.03 -24.21 27.83
CA ASP A 465 -2.59 -25.31 28.71
C ASP A 465 -2.21 -26.57 27.92
N SER A 466 -2.82 -26.79 26.75
CA SER A 466 -2.40 -27.87 25.85
C SER A 466 -0.94 -27.75 25.43
N ILE A 467 -0.42 -26.54 25.18
CA ILE A 467 0.99 -26.33 24.85
C ILE A 467 1.88 -26.70 26.03
N VAL A 468 1.51 -26.24 27.24
CA VAL A 468 2.24 -26.57 28.47
C VAL A 468 2.28 -28.08 28.70
N ASN A 469 1.15 -28.76 28.50
CA ASN A 469 1.04 -30.20 28.65
C ASN A 469 1.86 -30.95 27.59
N SER A 470 1.89 -30.47 26.34
CA SER A 470 2.75 -31.03 25.29
C SER A 470 4.23 -30.93 25.66
N ILE A 471 4.69 -29.77 26.13
CA ILE A 471 6.09 -29.58 26.56
C ILE A 471 6.43 -30.49 27.75
N ALA A 472 5.53 -30.60 28.73
CA ALA A 472 5.73 -31.50 29.87
C ALA A 472 5.80 -32.97 29.42
N PHE A 473 4.96 -33.36 28.45
CA PHE A 473 4.97 -34.68 27.85
C PHE A 473 6.30 -34.97 27.14
N ASP A 474 6.76 -34.06 26.28
CA ASP A 474 8.01 -34.22 25.54
C ASP A 474 9.22 -34.30 26.48
N ASN A 475 9.29 -33.43 27.49
CA ASN A 475 10.35 -33.46 28.51
C ASN A 475 10.39 -34.81 29.25
N SER A 476 9.23 -35.39 29.57
CA SER A 476 9.17 -36.70 30.26
C SER A 476 9.77 -37.84 29.43
N ILE A 477 9.69 -37.76 28.10
CA ILE A 477 10.33 -38.71 27.19
C ILE A 477 11.83 -38.41 27.13
N LEU A 478 12.20 -37.15 26.93
CA LEU A 478 13.60 -36.72 26.81
C LEU A 478 14.43 -37.07 28.05
N GLU A 479 13.89 -36.93 29.26
CA GLU A 479 14.57 -37.32 30.51
C GLU A 479 14.97 -38.81 30.56
N ARG A 480 14.27 -39.67 29.82
CA ARG A 480 14.52 -41.13 29.75
C ARG A 480 15.48 -41.53 28.62
N LEU A 481 15.85 -40.58 27.75
CA LEU A 481 16.77 -40.75 26.63
C LEU A 481 18.21 -40.36 27.00
N GLY A 482 19.19 -41.08 26.46
CA GLY A 482 20.59 -40.67 26.54
C GLY A 482 20.90 -39.53 25.56
N ASP A 483 22.03 -38.85 25.74
CA ASP A 483 22.42 -37.70 24.90
C ASP A 483 22.48 -38.03 23.40
N ASN A 484 22.93 -39.23 23.06
CA ASN A 484 22.99 -39.68 21.67
C ASN A 484 21.57 -39.90 21.08
N ASP A 485 20.66 -40.47 21.87
CA ASP A 485 19.28 -40.70 21.44
C ASP A 485 18.55 -39.36 21.26
N LYS A 486 18.78 -38.39 22.17
CA LYS A 486 18.27 -37.02 22.04
C LYS A 486 18.77 -36.33 20.77
N LYS A 487 20.07 -36.43 20.48
CA LYS A 487 20.66 -35.90 19.23
C LYS A 487 20.03 -36.54 18.00
N ALA A 488 19.80 -37.86 18.02
CA ALA A 488 19.16 -38.59 16.92
C ALA A 488 17.69 -38.16 16.72
N LEU A 489 16.93 -38.02 17.80
CA LEU A 489 15.55 -37.56 17.76
C LEU A 489 15.44 -36.14 17.18
N ASN A 490 16.27 -35.21 17.67
CA ASN A 490 16.32 -33.84 17.16
C ASN A 490 16.71 -33.79 15.68
N TYR A 491 17.67 -34.62 15.26
CA TYR A 491 18.05 -34.72 13.85
C TYR A 491 16.93 -35.27 12.97
N LEU A 492 16.23 -36.32 13.43
CA LEU A 492 15.08 -36.89 12.74
C LEU A 492 13.99 -35.83 12.54
N GLU A 493 13.65 -35.10 13.60
CA GLU A 493 12.62 -34.07 13.55
C GLU A 493 12.96 -32.96 12.55
N LYS A 494 14.21 -32.46 12.54
CA LYS A 494 14.67 -31.47 11.56
C LYS A 494 14.60 -31.95 10.12
N CYS A 495 14.80 -33.24 9.88
CA CYS A 495 14.70 -33.81 8.53
C CYS A 495 13.25 -33.84 8.03
N ILE A 496 12.29 -34.02 8.92
CA ILE A 496 10.87 -34.17 8.55
C ILE A 496 10.07 -32.88 8.61
N THR A 497 10.51 -31.87 9.37
CA THR A 497 9.81 -30.58 9.51
C THR A 497 10.22 -29.54 8.47
N ARG A 498 11.37 -29.71 7.80
CA ARG A 498 11.86 -28.77 6.80
C ARG A 498 11.19 -29.00 5.44
N SER A 499 10.29 -28.10 5.07
CA SER A 499 9.68 -28.07 3.74
C SER A 499 10.71 -27.66 2.67
N ASN A 500 10.66 -28.30 1.51
CA ASN A 500 11.33 -27.86 0.30
C ASN A 500 10.41 -26.82 -0.39
N PRO A 501 10.78 -25.54 -0.42
CA PRO A 501 9.93 -24.50 -1.00
C PRO A 501 9.72 -24.64 -2.52
N ASP A 502 10.52 -25.49 -3.19
CA ASP A 502 10.44 -25.73 -4.63
C ASP A 502 9.59 -26.95 -5.01
N ASP A 503 8.95 -27.63 -4.05
CA ASP A 503 8.10 -28.81 -4.28
C ASP A 503 6.68 -28.61 -3.70
N PRO A 504 5.65 -28.41 -4.55
CA PRO A 504 4.28 -28.16 -4.10
C PRO A 504 3.61 -29.37 -3.42
N ASP A 505 4.09 -30.60 -3.65
CA ASP A 505 3.57 -31.82 -3.00
C ASP A 505 4.17 -32.01 -1.59
N ASP A 506 5.24 -31.28 -1.25
CA ASP A 506 5.98 -31.44 0.00
C ASP A 506 5.20 -30.97 1.24
N HIS A 507 4.17 -30.13 1.06
CA HIS A 507 3.32 -29.68 2.17
C HIS A 507 2.41 -30.81 2.70
N GLU A 508 1.82 -31.63 1.83
CA GLU A 508 0.97 -32.76 2.22
C GLU A 508 1.82 -33.88 2.86
N ILE A 509 2.99 -34.13 2.28
CA ILE A 509 4.01 -35.04 2.84
C ILE A 509 4.41 -34.58 4.24
N THR A 510 4.64 -33.28 4.45
CA THR A 510 5.02 -32.73 5.76
C THR A 510 3.91 -32.92 6.82
N ILE A 511 2.64 -32.75 6.47
CA ILE A 511 1.51 -32.98 7.41
C ILE A 511 1.45 -34.46 7.83
N GLN A 512 1.50 -35.38 6.87
CA GLN A 512 1.39 -36.81 7.14
C GLN A 512 2.58 -37.32 7.98
N VAL A 513 3.80 -36.89 7.64
CA VAL A 513 5.00 -37.28 8.39
C VAL A 513 4.98 -36.72 9.81
N LYS A 514 4.52 -35.47 10.01
CA LYS A 514 4.34 -34.89 11.36
C LYS A 514 3.37 -35.71 12.20
N ARG A 515 2.23 -36.11 11.65
CA ARG A 515 1.26 -36.94 12.36
C ARG A 515 1.84 -38.27 12.82
N ASN A 516 2.64 -38.93 11.97
CA ASN A 516 3.30 -40.17 12.36
C ASN A 516 4.37 -39.93 13.42
N TYR A 517 5.11 -38.82 13.36
CA TYR A 517 6.06 -38.44 14.39
C TYR A 517 5.40 -38.23 15.76
N ASP A 518 4.25 -37.57 15.82
CA ASP A 518 3.50 -37.40 17.07
C ASP A 518 3.07 -38.75 17.67
N LEU A 519 2.62 -39.69 16.82
CA LEU A 519 2.31 -41.05 17.23
C LEU A 519 3.57 -41.81 17.70
N LEU A 520 4.72 -41.58 17.06
CA LEU A 520 5.99 -42.15 17.47
C LEU A 520 6.38 -41.69 18.88
N MET A 521 6.19 -40.41 19.20
CA MET A 521 6.43 -39.84 20.53
C MET A 521 5.46 -40.42 21.58
N LEU A 522 4.19 -40.62 21.23
CA LEU A 522 3.23 -41.31 22.10
C LEU A 522 3.66 -42.74 22.45
N ASP A 523 4.18 -43.49 21.48
CA ASP A 523 4.70 -44.85 21.72
C ASP A 523 6.00 -44.86 22.54
N ALA A 524 6.85 -43.83 22.39
CA ALA A 524 8.05 -43.68 23.19
C ALA A 524 7.76 -43.58 24.69
N ASN A 525 6.63 -42.94 25.05
CA ASN A 525 6.19 -42.87 26.44
C ASN A 525 5.87 -44.27 27.01
N ASN A 526 5.25 -45.13 26.20
CA ASN A 526 4.86 -46.48 26.60
C ASN A 526 6.04 -47.44 26.73
N ASP A 527 6.99 -47.41 25.77
CA ASP A 527 8.13 -48.34 25.72
C ASP A 527 9.38 -47.63 25.19
N ILE A 528 10.10 -46.98 26.11
CA ILE A 528 11.29 -46.20 25.77
C ILE A 528 12.43 -47.05 25.20
N ASP A 529 12.52 -48.33 25.58
CA ASP A 529 13.59 -49.21 25.13
C ASP A 529 13.38 -49.60 23.66
N LYS A 530 12.13 -49.89 23.26
CA LYS A 530 11.79 -50.06 21.84
C LYS A 530 12.02 -48.78 21.04
N PHE A 531 11.71 -47.63 21.62
CA PHE A 531 11.93 -46.35 20.94
C PHE A 531 13.43 -46.07 20.70
N LYS A 532 14.30 -46.37 21.67
CA LYS A 532 15.76 -46.30 21.50
C LYS A 532 16.24 -47.18 20.35
N LEU A 533 15.68 -48.39 20.20
CA LEU A 533 16.02 -49.26 19.08
C LEU A 533 15.62 -48.65 17.72
N VAL A 534 14.47 -47.98 17.65
CA VAL A 534 14.02 -47.28 16.43
C VAL A 534 14.99 -46.14 16.05
N LEU A 535 15.57 -45.43 17.03
CA LEU A 535 16.53 -44.36 16.80
C LEU A 535 17.97 -44.84 16.53
N LEU A 536 18.27 -46.12 16.78
CA LEU A 536 19.64 -46.65 16.79
C LEU A 536 20.39 -46.43 15.46
N GLY A 537 19.73 -46.66 14.32
CA GLY A 537 20.35 -46.44 13.01
C GLY A 537 20.73 -44.97 12.77
N ILE A 538 19.95 -44.03 13.32
CA ILE A 538 20.26 -42.60 13.27
C ILE A 538 21.43 -42.27 14.19
N VAL A 539 21.44 -42.83 15.40
CA VAL A 539 22.55 -42.67 16.35
C VAL A 539 23.88 -43.11 15.73
N GLU A 540 23.93 -44.29 15.12
CA GLU A 540 25.16 -44.80 14.48
C GLU A 540 25.60 -43.94 13.29
N THR A 541 24.65 -43.47 12.49
CA THR A 541 24.94 -42.55 11.38
C THR A 541 25.50 -41.22 11.87
N LEU A 542 24.92 -40.63 12.92
CA LEU A 542 25.40 -39.36 13.48
C LEU A 542 26.79 -39.49 14.12
N LYS A 543 27.09 -40.62 14.77
CA LYS A 543 28.45 -40.90 15.26
C LYS A 543 29.46 -41.00 14.12
N ALA A 544 29.11 -41.69 13.03
CA ALA A 544 29.98 -41.79 11.84
C ALA A 544 30.16 -40.41 11.18
N LYS A 545 29.11 -39.60 11.11
CA LYS A 545 29.14 -38.21 10.64
C LYS A 545 30.05 -37.34 11.50
N GLU A 546 29.97 -37.43 12.83
CA GLU A 546 30.84 -36.68 13.75
C GLU A 546 32.30 -37.09 13.58
N LYS A 547 32.60 -38.39 13.48
CA LYS A 547 33.96 -38.89 13.17
C LYS A 547 34.48 -38.38 11.82
N ALA A 548 33.64 -38.35 10.78
CA ALA A 548 34.00 -37.83 9.47
C ALA A 548 34.28 -36.32 9.53
N LYS A 549 33.45 -35.56 10.25
CA LYS A 549 33.62 -34.13 10.48
C LYS A 549 34.91 -33.82 11.24
N ASP A 550 35.21 -34.57 12.29
CA ASP A 550 36.45 -34.43 13.05
C ASP A 550 37.66 -34.76 12.16
N ALA A 551 37.61 -35.86 11.40
CA ALA A 551 38.67 -36.22 10.47
C ALA A 551 38.93 -35.11 9.42
N LEU A 552 37.89 -34.42 8.95
CA LEU A 552 37.99 -33.25 8.06
C LEU A 552 38.59 -32.03 8.75
N GLN A 553 38.26 -31.80 10.03
CA GLN A 553 38.72 -30.62 10.78
C GLN A 553 40.24 -30.64 11.05
N TRP A 554 40.81 -31.83 11.24
CA TRP A 554 42.25 -32.02 11.44
C TRP A 554 43.03 -32.14 10.12
N ASP A 555 42.35 -32.21 8.98
CA ASP A 555 42.99 -32.20 7.67
C ASP A 555 43.28 -30.75 7.23
N THR A 556 44.54 -30.34 7.39
CA THR A 556 45.06 -29.07 6.87
C THR A 556 45.68 -29.22 5.47
N LYS A 557 45.46 -30.37 4.80
CA LYS A 557 46.18 -30.74 3.59
C LYS A 557 45.25 -30.81 2.36
N LEU A 558 45.91 -31.09 1.24
CA LEU A 558 45.36 -31.37 -0.08
C LEU A 558 44.20 -32.37 -0.05
N GLY A 559 43.11 -32.11 -0.80
CA GLY A 559 41.91 -32.96 -0.89
C GLY A 559 40.69 -32.44 -0.13
N LYS A 560 40.89 -31.44 0.74
CA LYS A 560 39.87 -30.94 1.69
C LYS A 560 38.59 -30.46 1.01
N ASP A 561 38.70 -29.64 -0.03
CA ASP A 561 37.53 -29.04 -0.71
C ASP A 561 36.63 -30.14 -1.33
N VAL A 562 37.23 -31.20 -1.91
CA VAL A 562 36.50 -32.33 -2.51
C VAL A 562 35.85 -33.21 -1.45
N LEU A 563 36.54 -33.42 -0.32
CA LEU A 563 36.02 -34.23 0.78
C LEU A 563 34.94 -33.46 1.59
N GLU A 564 35.02 -32.14 1.66
CA GLU A 564 33.96 -31.27 2.20
C GLU A 564 32.71 -31.29 1.31
N GLU A 565 32.86 -31.23 -0.01
CA GLU A 565 31.75 -31.38 -0.97
C GLU A 565 31.07 -32.75 -0.79
N ARG A 566 31.84 -33.85 -0.76
CA ARG A 566 31.30 -35.20 -0.49
C ARG A 566 30.60 -35.33 0.86
N PHE A 567 31.11 -34.65 1.88
CA PHE A 567 30.47 -34.64 3.20
C PHE A 567 29.12 -33.93 3.17
N GLN A 568 29.02 -32.79 2.47
CA GLN A 568 27.77 -32.06 2.28
C GLN A 568 26.76 -32.84 1.45
N ASP A 569 27.22 -33.54 0.39
CA ASP A 569 26.39 -34.42 -0.42
C ASP A 569 25.83 -35.57 0.43
N ALA A 570 26.68 -36.26 1.21
CA ALA A 570 26.25 -37.34 2.10
C ALA A 570 25.26 -36.84 3.18
N GLU A 571 25.47 -35.64 3.73
CA GLU A 571 24.52 -35.01 4.65
C GLU A 571 23.16 -34.76 3.99
N THR A 572 23.17 -34.22 2.77
CA THR A 572 21.96 -33.91 2.00
C THR A 572 21.21 -35.18 1.59
N GLU A 573 21.92 -36.21 1.11
CA GLU A 573 21.34 -37.52 0.78
C GLU A 573 20.71 -38.17 2.01
N TYR A 574 21.40 -38.13 3.16
CA TYR A 574 20.87 -38.73 4.37
C TYR A 574 19.61 -38.03 4.87
N MET A 575 19.55 -36.70 4.83
CA MET A 575 18.34 -35.95 5.15
C MET A 575 17.16 -36.35 4.25
N LYS A 576 17.38 -36.44 2.94
CA LYS A 576 16.36 -36.89 1.96
C LYS A 576 15.91 -38.32 2.23
N HIS A 577 16.85 -39.20 2.55
CA HIS A 577 16.56 -40.59 2.89
C HIS A 577 15.69 -40.70 4.13
N LEU A 578 16.04 -40.02 5.23
CA LEU A 578 15.24 -39.99 6.45
C LEU A 578 13.82 -39.48 6.20
N LYS A 579 13.68 -38.40 5.42
CA LYS A 579 12.37 -37.86 5.04
C LYS A 579 11.55 -38.89 4.25
N SER A 580 12.19 -39.58 3.30
CA SER A 580 11.56 -40.62 2.47
C SER A 580 11.07 -41.83 3.29
N ILE A 581 11.88 -42.36 4.21
CA ILE A 581 11.47 -43.52 5.02
C ILE A 581 10.38 -43.17 6.04
N CYS A 582 10.29 -41.90 6.45
CA CYS A 582 9.24 -41.41 7.33
C CYS A 582 7.95 -41.04 6.58
N ASN A 583 8.02 -40.85 5.26
CA ASN A 583 6.87 -40.60 4.39
C ASN A 583 6.10 -41.88 4.07
N VAL A 584 5.35 -42.35 5.06
CA VAL A 584 4.53 -43.56 5.00
C VAL A 584 3.15 -43.32 5.60
N SER A 585 2.19 -44.18 5.30
CA SER A 585 0.81 -44.03 5.75
C SER A 585 0.60 -44.43 7.21
N THR A 586 1.51 -45.22 7.81
CA THR A 586 1.33 -45.76 9.17
C THR A 586 2.60 -45.65 10.02
N ILE A 587 2.39 -45.53 11.34
CA ILE A 587 3.47 -45.48 12.33
C ILE A 587 4.26 -46.81 12.41
N ASP A 588 3.60 -47.96 12.27
CA ASP A 588 4.30 -49.26 12.33
C ASP A 588 5.23 -49.46 11.15
N GLU A 589 4.83 -48.99 9.95
CA GLU A 589 5.70 -48.97 8.78
C GLU A 589 6.88 -48.02 8.99
N MET A 590 6.65 -46.83 9.57
CA MET A 590 7.70 -45.86 9.87
C MET A 590 8.73 -46.46 10.84
N LYS A 591 8.28 -47.08 11.94
CA LYS A 591 9.15 -47.76 12.91
C LYS A 591 9.96 -48.87 12.26
N SER A 592 9.31 -49.71 11.44
CA SER A 592 9.99 -50.79 10.73
C SER A 592 11.06 -50.27 9.77
N LYS A 593 10.77 -49.21 9.01
CA LYS A 593 11.76 -48.60 8.11
C LYS A 593 12.88 -47.88 8.85
N LEU A 594 12.58 -47.18 9.94
CA LEU A 594 13.60 -46.56 10.80
C LEU A 594 14.54 -47.61 11.39
N LEU A 595 13.97 -48.69 11.95
CA LEU A 595 14.72 -49.79 12.54
C LEU A 595 15.65 -50.49 11.52
N ASN A 596 15.16 -50.70 10.29
CA ASN A 596 15.88 -51.50 9.30
C ASN A 596 16.75 -50.69 8.34
N ASN A 597 16.40 -49.42 8.07
CA ASN A 597 16.96 -48.65 6.96
C ASN A 597 17.52 -47.27 7.36
N ALA A 598 17.47 -46.86 8.64
CA ALA A 598 17.98 -45.54 9.05
C ALA A 598 19.51 -45.47 9.16
N ASP A 599 20.20 -46.60 9.20
CA ASP A 599 21.67 -46.65 9.27
C ASP A 599 22.31 -46.37 7.89
N HIS A 600 22.95 -45.20 7.79
CA HIS A 600 23.76 -44.74 6.66
C HIS A 600 25.20 -44.45 7.08
N SER A 601 25.67 -45.02 8.19
CA SER A 601 27.02 -44.84 8.72
C SER A 601 28.11 -45.11 7.68
N SER A 602 27.91 -46.10 6.81
CA SER A 602 28.85 -46.50 5.76
C SER A 602 29.25 -45.36 4.80
N GLN A 603 28.34 -44.41 4.51
CA GLN A 603 28.64 -43.27 3.65
C GLN A 603 29.65 -42.33 4.32
N PHE A 604 29.48 -42.04 5.60
CA PHE A 604 30.41 -41.20 6.37
C PHE A 604 31.72 -41.93 6.71
N ASP A 605 31.67 -43.22 7.02
CA ASP A 605 32.88 -44.04 7.22
C ASP A 605 33.75 -44.12 5.95
N SER A 606 33.13 -44.11 4.77
CA SER A 606 33.84 -44.04 3.49
C SER A 606 34.64 -42.74 3.34
N ILE A 607 34.12 -41.62 3.86
CA ILE A 607 34.83 -40.33 3.88
C ILE A 607 36.05 -40.42 4.82
N VAL A 608 35.90 -40.99 6.02
CA VAL A 608 37.03 -41.21 6.95
C VAL A 608 38.12 -42.07 6.31
N LYS A 609 37.74 -43.16 5.64
CA LYS A 609 38.68 -44.03 4.89
C LYS A 609 39.36 -43.28 3.76
N SER A 610 38.63 -42.42 3.04
CA SER A 610 39.18 -41.58 1.98
C SER A 610 40.22 -40.61 2.54
N ILE A 611 39.95 -39.93 3.66
CA ILE A 611 40.90 -39.03 4.33
C ILE A 611 42.19 -39.77 4.71
N ALA A 612 42.07 -40.96 5.30
CA ALA A 612 43.22 -41.80 5.63
C ALA A 612 44.03 -42.20 4.38
N PHE A 613 43.33 -42.57 3.30
CA PHE A 613 43.94 -42.91 2.02
C PHE A 613 44.72 -41.73 1.41
N TYR A 614 44.13 -40.54 1.36
CA TYR A 614 44.79 -39.32 0.87
C TYR A 614 46.03 -38.96 1.70
N ASN A 615 45.93 -39.04 3.03
CA ASN A 615 47.06 -38.79 3.91
C ASN A 615 48.24 -39.74 3.65
N SER A 616 47.97 -41.02 3.42
CA SER A 616 49.02 -42.01 3.15
C SER A 616 49.82 -41.71 1.86
N ILE A 617 49.16 -41.16 0.82
CA ILE A 617 49.81 -40.72 -0.41
C ILE A 617 50.68 -39.49 -0.13
N LEU A 618 50.14 -38.50 0.59
CA LEU A 618 50.85 -37.27 0.91
C LEU A 618 52.12 -37.52 1.73
N GLU A 619 52.12 -38.46 2.67
CA GLU A 619 53.32 -38.81 3.46
C GLU A 619 54.49 -39.31 2.58
N ARG A 620 54.18 -39.95 1.44
CA ARG A 620 55.17 -40.50 0.50
C ARG A 620 55.68 -39.48 -0.53
N LEU A 621 55.15 -38.24 -0.52
CA LEU A 621 55.53 -37.15 -1.43
C LEU A 621 56.49 -36.14 -0.79
N GLY A 622 57.44 -35.63 -1.58
CA GLY A 622 58.30 -34.51 -1.17
C GLY A 622 57.57 -33.17 -1.19
N ASP A 623 58.17 -32.14 -0.57
CA ASP A 623 57.55 -30.81 -0.45
C ASP A 623 57.21 -30.14 -1.80
N ASN A 624 58.04 -30.38 -2.82
CA ASN A 624 57.81 -29.82 -4.15
C ASN A 624 56.65 -30.54 -4.85
N ASP A 625 56.56 -31.87 -4.69
CA ASP A 625 55.50 -32.68 -5.28
C ASP A 625 54.16 -32.36 -4.61
N LYS A 626 54.15 -32.20 -3.28
CA LYS A 626 52.99 -31.68 -2.52
C LYS A 626 52.52 -30.32 -3.04
N LYS A 627 53.44 -29.38 -3.30
CA LYS A 627 53.08 -28.06 -3.85
C LYS A 627 52.52 -28.16 -5.28
N ALA A 628 53.06 -29.04 -6.11
CA ALA A 628 52.57 -29.28 -7.46
C ALA A 628 51.17 -29.91 -7.44
N LEU A 629 50.95 -30.89 -6.57
CA LEU A 629 49.65 -31.53 -6.42
C LEU A 629 48.59 -30.53 -5.94
N ASN A 630 48.92 -29.68 -4.96
CA ASN A 630 48.02 -28.64 -4.44
C ASN A 630 47.62 -27.66 -5.56
N TYR A 631 48.61 -27.29 -6.37
CA TYR A 631 48.37 -26.41 -7.50
C TYR A 631 47.46 -27.05 -8.55
N LEU A 632 47.63 -28.35 -8.83
CA LEU A 632 46.78 -29.10 -9.75
C LEU A 632 45.34 -29.19 -9.23
N GLU A 633 45.15 -29.52 -7.96
CA GLU A 633 43.84 -29.59 -7.29
C GLU A 633 43.09 -28.25 -7.38
N LYS A 634 43.75 -27.13 -7.07
CA LYS A 634 43.17 -25.77 -7.18
C LYS A 634 42.82 -25.33 -8.61
N CYS A 635 43.32 -26.04 -9.62
CA CYS A 635 42.90 -25.83 -11.00
C CYS A 635 41.55 -26.50 -11.30
N ILE A 636 41.17 -27.50 -10.50
CA ILE A 636 40.00 -28.35 -10.66
C ILE A 636 38.83 -27.84 -9.78
N THR A 637 39.06 -27.49 -8.51
CA THR A 637 38.03 -27.20 -7.47
C THR A 637 37.38 -25.80 -7.48
N ARG A 638 37.42 -25.02 -8.57
CA ARG A 638 36.65 -23.74 -8.66
C ARG A 638 35.65 -23.77 -9.80
N SER A 639 34.40 -24.04 -9.45
CA SER A 639 33.17 -23.88 -10.24
C SER A 639 32.36 -22.70 -9.68
N LYS A 640 31.63 -21.98 -10.54
CA LYS A 640 30.51 -21.14 -10.08
C LYS A 640 29.25 -22.03 -10.06
N PRO A 641 28.35 -21.92 -9.06
CA PRO A 641 27.25 -22.87 -8.89
C PRO A 641 26.14 -22.81 -9.96
N ASP A 642 26.03 -21.72 -10.73
CA ASP A 642 24.83 -21.43 -11.55
C ASP A 642 24.87 -21.91 -13.01
N ASP A 643 25.86 -22.71 -13.45
CA ASP A 643 25.93 -23.21 -14.83
C ASP A 643 25.89 -24.74 -14.90
N SER A 644 24.77 -25.30 -15.38
CA SER A 644 24.54 -26.75 -15.52
C SER A 644 25.59 -27.48 -16.37
N ASN A 645 26.27 -26.77 -17.28
CA ASN A 645 27.34 -27.32 -18.10
C ASN A 645 28.66 -27.41 -17.31
N GLU A 646 28.86 -26.55 -16.31
CA GLU A 646 30.02 -26.54 -15.44
C GLU A 646 29.97 -27.67 -14.39
N HIS A 647 28.76 -28.11 -13.97
CA HIS A 647 28.59 -29.26 -13.06
C HIS A 647 29.07 -30.59 -13.68
N LYS A 648 28.70 -30.88 -14.94
CA LYS A 648 29.15 -32.11 -15.64
C LYS A 648 30.66 -32.14 -15.84
N ILE A 649 31.24 -30.99 -16.16
CA ILE A 649 32.69 -30.80 -16.31
C ILE A 649 33.40 -31.04 -14.97
N THR A 650 32.83 -30.54 -13.87
CA THR A 650 33.38 -30.72 -12.51
C THR A 650 33.34 -32.18 -12.08
N THR A 651 32.21 -32.88 -12.23
CA THR A 651 32.10 -34.32 -11.90
C THR A 651 33.12 -35.18 -12.65
N GLN A 652 33.33 -34.92 -13.95
CA GLN A 652 34.31 -35.65 -14.76
C GLN A 652 35.75 -35.40 -14.30
N MET A 653 36.11 -34.15 -14.01
CA MET A 653 37.44 -33.81 -13.49
C MET A 653 37.69 -34.42 -12.11
N THR A 654 36.69 -34.42 -11.23
CA THR A 654 36.77 -35.05 -9.90
C THR A 654 37.01 -36.56 -10.03
N ARG A 655 36.25 -37.26 -10.89
CA ARG A 655 36.46 -38.69 -11.15
C ARG A 655 37.86 -38.99 -11.68
N ASN A 656 38.37 -38.19 -12.62
CA ASN A 656 39.72 -38.37 -13.14
C ASN A 656 40.78 -38.12 -12.06
N TYR A 657 40.55 -37.15 -11.18
CA TYR A 657 41.43 -36.87 -10.04
C TYR A 657 41.44 -38.01 -9.02
N ASP A 658 40.29 -38.62 -8.73
CA ASP A 658 40.21 -39.83 -7.88
C ASP A 658 41.03 -40.99 -8.46
N LEU A 659 40.86 -41.25 -9.76
CA LEU A 659 41.64 -42.27 -10.47
C LEU A 659 43.14 -41.99 -10.44
N LEU A 660 43.52 -40.71 -10.46
CA LEU A 660 44.92 -40.28 -10.38
C LEU A 660 45.50 -40.58 -8.98
N MET A 661 44.71 -40.41 -7.92
CA MET A 661 45.11 -40.75 -6.54
C MET A 661 45.20 -42.26 -6.34
N LEU A 662 44.32 -43.03 -6.96
CA LEU A 662 44.40 -44.49 -6.96
C LEU A 662 45.69 -44.98 -7.64
N ASP A 663 46.07 -44.42 -8.80
CA ASP A 663 47.35 -44.75 -9.45
C ASP A 663 48.55 -44.34 -8.58
N ALA A 664 48.47 -43.19 -7.90
CA ALA A 664 49.50 -42.71 -6.99
C ALA A 664 49.75 -43.63 -5.78
N ASN A 665 48.71 -44.27 -5.27
CA ASN A 665 48.86 -45.23 -4.19
C ASN A 665 49.61 -46.49 -4.65
N ASN A 666 49.32 -46.95 -5.87
CA ASN A 666 49.93 -48.14 -6.46
C ASN A 666 51.41 -47.93 -6.80
N ASP A 667 51.76 -46.81 -7.43
CA ASP A 667 53.14 -46.49 -7.81
C ASP A 667 53.43 -44.99 -7.61
N ILE A 668 53.98 -44.67 -6.44
CA ILE A 668 54.26 -43.29 -6.05
C ILE A 668 55.37 -42.66 -6.91
N ASP A 669 56.32 -43.45 -7.41
CA ASP A 669 57.44 -42.91 -8.17
C ASP A 669 57.01 -42.55 -9.59
N LYS A 670 56.15 -43.36 -10.19
CA LYS A 670 55.49 -43.05 -11.45
C LYS A 670 54.57 -41.82 -11.31
N PHE A 671 53.90 -41.66 -10.17
CA PHE A 671 53.09 -40.48 -9.89
C PHE A 671 53.91 -39.20 -9.71
N LYS A 672 55.09 -39.26 -9.07
CA LYS A 672 56.02 -38.11 -9.02
C LYS A 672 56.41 -37.62 -10.41
N LEU A 673 56.57 -38.53 -11.38
CA LEU A 673 56.85 -38.16 -12.77
C LEU A 673 55.70 -37.38 -13.40
N VAL A 674 54.44 -37.71 -13.07
CA VAL A 674 53.25 -36.99 -13.53
C VAL A 674 53.23 -35.54 -13.01
N LEU A 675 53.71 -35.31 -11.78
CA LEU A 675 53.77 -33.98 -11.16
C LEU A 675 55.00 -33.16 -11.59
N LEU A 676 56.03 -33.80 -12.16
CA LEU A 676 57.34 -33.19 -12.42
C LEU A 676 57.25 -31.92 -13.28
N GLY A 677 56.46 -31.93 -14.35
CA GLY A 677 56.30 -30.75 -15.22
C GLY A 677 55.66 -29.56 -14.50
N ILE A 678 54.73 -29.83 -13.58
CA ILE A 678 54.11 -28.81 -12.71
C ILE A 678 55.14 -28.29 -11.70
N VAL A 679 55.93 -29.18 -11.08
CA VAL A 679 57.02 -28.82 -10.16
C VAL A 679 57.99 -27.84 -10.82
N GLU A 680 58.48 -28.15 -12.02
CA GLU A 680 59.43 -27.29 -12.74
C GLU A 680 58.81 -25.95 -13.15
N THR A 681 57.53 -25.94 -13.51
CA THR A 681 56.79 -24.71 -13.81
C THR A 681 56.65 -23.82 -12.57
N LEU A 682 56.29 -24.40 -11.41
CA LEU A 682 56.14 -23.64 -10.16
C LEU A 682 57.47 -23.11 -9.63
N LYS A 683 58.57 -23.86 -9.80
CA LYS A 683 59.93 -23.36 -9.49
C LYS A 683 60.28 -22.15 -10.35
N ALA A 684 60.03 -22.21 -11.67
CA ALA A 684 60.28 -21.08 -12.57
C ALA A 684 59.40 -19.87 -12.25
N LYS A 685 58.11 -20.10 -11.96
CA LYS A 685 57.16 -19.07 -11.48
C LYS A 685 57.67 -18.39 -10.21
N LYS A 686 58.10 -19.16 -9.20
CA LYS A 686 58.64 -18.61 -7.94
C LYS A 686 59.86 -17.72 -8.19
N LYS A 687 60.79 -18.15 -9.06
CA LYS A 687 61.96 -17.34 -9.47
C LYS A 687 61.54 -16.03 -10.15
N ALA A 688 60.60 -16.07 -11.09
CA ALA A 688 60.07 -14.89 -11.75
C ALA A 688 59.37 -13.92 -10.77
N LYS A 689 58.55 -14.45 -9.86
CA LYS A 689 57.83 -13.67 -8.84
C LYS A 689 58.78 -13.00 -7.84
N ASN A 690 59.82 -13.70 -7.39
CA ASN A 690 60.84 -13.12 -6.52
C ASN A 690 61.60 -11.99 -7.23
N ALA A 691 62.05 -12.21 -8.47
CA ALA A 691 62.73 -11.19 -9.26
C ALA A 691 61.83 -9.96 -9.52
N LEU A 692 60.53 -10.16 -9.74
CA LEU A 692 59.58 -9.06 -9.92
C LEU A 692 59.32 -8.27 -8.62
N ARG A 693 59.36 -8.93 -7.46
CA ARG A 693 59.23 -8.28 -6.15
C ARG A 693 60.37 -7.29 -5.92
N GLU A 694 61.59 -7.69 -6.29
CA GLU A 694 62.81 -6.90 -6.17
C GLU A 694 62.93 -5.80 -7.26
N TYR A 695 62.15 -5.89 -8.35
CA TYR A 695 62.11 -4.88 -9.40
C TYR A 695 61.34 -3.63 -8.94
N THR A 696 62.01 -2.48 -8.93
CA THR A 696 61.46 -1.17 -8.48
C THR A 696 61.38 -0.11 -9.59
N LYS A 697 61.75 -0.46 -10.82
CA LYS A 697 61.84 0.47 -11.96
C LYS A 697 60.50 0.61 -12.70
N PRO A 698 60.31 1.62 -13.56
CA PRO A 698 59.09 1.77 -14.37
C PRO A 698 58.78 0.54 -15.24
N GLY A 699 57.48 0.32 -15.51
CA GLY A 699 56.98 -0.85 -16.25
C GLY A 699 56.78 -2.11 -15.40
N LYS A 700 56.89 -2.01 -14.06
CA LYS A 700 56.62 -3.11 -13.11
C LYS A 700 55.19 -3.65 -13.24
N ASP A 701 54.22 -2.77 -13.39
CA ASP A 701 52.81 -3.04 -13.62
C ASP A 701 52.57 -3.89 -14.88
N ILE A 702 53.27 -3.59 -15.98
CA ILE A 702 53.21 -4.38 -17.23
C ILE A 702 53.76 -5.80 -16.99
N LEU A 703 54.87 -5.92 -16.25
CA LEU A 703 55.47 -7.22 -15.92
C LEU A 703 54.61 -8.01 -14.92
N GLU A 704 53.94 -7.33 -13.98
CA GLU A 704 52.94 -7.91 -13.09
C GLU A 704 51.74 -8.44 -13.87
N GLN A 705 51.23 -7.68 -14.83
CA GLN A 705 50.12 -8.13 -15.67
C GLN A 705 50.54 -9.33 -16.54
N ARG A 706 51.71 -9.30 -17.18
CA ARG A 706 52.23 -10.45 -17.95
C ARG A 706 52.41 -11.71 -17.10
N LEU A 707 52.86 -11.56 -15.85
CA LEU A 707 52.95 -12.67 -14.91
C LEU A 707 51.56 -13.23 -14.58
N LYS A 708 50.58 -12.37 -14.28
CA LYS A 708 49.18 -12.78 -14.05
C LYS A 708 48.59 -13.49 -15.27
N ASP A 709 48.83 -13.01 -16.49
CA ASP A 709 48.31 -13.60 -17.73
C ASP A 709 48.89 -15.00 -17.98
N VAL A 710 50.21 -15.19 -17.77
CA VAL A 710 50.85 -16.51 -17.89
C VAL A 710 50.37 -17.46 -16.80
N GLU A 711 50.15 -16.98 -15.56
CA GLU A 711 49.54 -17.77 -14.49
C GLU A 711 48.11 -18.21 -14.84
N ALA A 712 47.27 -17.30 -15.33
CA ALA A 712 45.90 -17.59 -15.72
C ALA A 712 45.85 -18.59 -16.90
N LYS A 713 46.70 -18.39 -17.91
CA LYS A 713 46.81 -19.30 -19.07
C LYS A 713 47.24 -20.70 -18.65
N TYR A 714 48.22 -20.79 -17.74
CA TYR A 714 48.68 -22.10 -17.24
C TYR A 714 47.60 -22.80 -16.40
N LYS A 715 46.88 -22.07 -15.55
CA LYS A 715 45.73 -22.60 -14.81
C LYS A 715 44.66 -23.16 -15.75
N LYS A 716 44.28 -22.39 -16.79
CA LYS A 716 43.31 -22.83 -17.81
C LYS A 716 43.80 -24.07 -18.57
N TYR A 717 45.09 -24.14 -18.86
CA TYR A 717 45.70 -25.27 -19.54
C TYR A 717 45.65 -26.57 -18.72
N LEU A 718 46.00 -26.50 -17.43
CA LEU A 718 45.86 -27.66 -16.52
C LEU A 718 44.40 -28.08 -16.35
N LYS A 719 43.46 -27.12 -16.19
CA LYS A 719 42.02 -27.41 -16.14
C LYS A 719 41.57 -28.17 -17.41
N GLY A 720 42.03 -27.77 -18.59
CA GLY A 720 41.75 -28.45 -19.84
C GLY A 720 42.31 -29.88 -19.93
N ILE A 721 43.51 -30.12 -19.38
CA ILE A 721 44.09 -31.48 -19.32
C ILE A 721 43.27 -32.39 -18.41
N CYS A 722 42.86 -31.89 -17.24
CA CYS A 722 42.07 -32.65 -16.27
C CYS A 722 40.64 -32.95 -16.74
N ASN A 723 40.10 -32.13 -17.65
CA ASN A 723 38.79 -32.33 -18.28
C ASN A 723 38.81 -33.33 -19.46
N ALA A 724 39.82 -34.18 -19.58
CA ALA A 724 39.82 -35.22 -20.61
C ALA A 724 38.71 -36.26 -20.33
N LEU A 725 38.06 -36.75 -21.38
CA LEU A 725 37.02 -37.79 -21.27
C LEU A 725 37.58 -39.12 -20.74
N TYR A 726 38.84 -39.42 -21.05
CA TYR A 726 39.50 -40.67 -20.67
C TYR A 726 40.69 -40.43 -19.73
N PHE A 727 40.77 -41.22 -18.65
CA PHE A 727 41.85 -41.14 -17.67
C PHE A 727 43.25 -41.29 -18.30
N ASN A 728 43.44 -42.24 -19.21
CA ASN A 728 44.72 -42.46 -19.88
C ASN A 728 45.18 -41.24 -20.69
N GLU A 729 44.24 -40.49 -21.27
CA GLU A 729 44.56 -39.27 -22.01
C GLU A 729 45.01 -38.16 -21.06
N MET A 730 44.26 -37.92 -19.97
CA MET A 730 44.67 -36.99 -18.91
C MET A 730 46.06 -37.37 -18.38
N TYR A 731 46.25 -38.64 -18.01
CA TYR A 731 47.48 -39.15 -17.42
C TYR A 731 48.70 -38.90 -18.32
N ASN A 732 48.60 -39.26 -19.61
CA ASN A 732 49.66 -39.03 -20.58
C ASN A 732 49.94 -37.53 -20.82
N ASN A 733 48.90 -36.70 -20.82
CA ASN A 733 49.03 -35.25 -20.96
C ASN A 733 49.67 -34.63 -19.71
N LEU A 734 49.31 -35.07 -18.51
CA LEU A 734 49.94 -34.62 -17.27
C LEU A 734 51.43 -34.97 -17.25
N LEU A 735 51.77 -36.20 -17.66
CA LEU A 735 53.14 -36.70 -17.72
C LEU A 735 54.02 -35.95 -18.74
N ARG A 736 53.48 -35.58 -19.91
CA ARG A 736 54.30 -35.10 -21.04
C ARG A 736 54.17 -33.61 -21.35
N LYS A 737 53.10 -32.94 -20.94
CA LYS A 737 52.74 -31.61 -21.45
C LYS A 737 52.66 -30.52 -20.39
N THR A 738 52.88 -30.83 -19.11
CA THR A 738 52.66 -29.88 -18.01
C THR A 738 53.82 -28.93 -17.73
N ASP A 739 55.01 -29.16 -18.29
CA ASP A 739 56.14 -28.23 -18.18
C ASP A 739 55.92 -26.98 -19.05
N ASN A 740 55.57 -25.88 -18.38
CA ASN A 740 55.44 -24.56 -18.96
C ASN A 740 56.48 -23.58 -18.37
N SER A 741 57.58 -24.11 -17.81
CA SER A 741 58.63 -23.34 -17.15
C SER A 741 59.26 -22.30 -18.08
N SER A 742 59.29 -22.56 -19.39
CA SER A 742 59.84 -21.65 -20.40
C SER A 742 59.13 -20.28 -20.44
N GLN A 743 57.81 -20.23 -20.25
CA GLN A 743 57.05 -18.98 -20.25
C GLN A 743 57.40 -18.11 -19.03
N PHE A 744 57.52 -18.72 -17.86
CA PHE A 744 57.96 -18.01 -16.65
C PHE A 744 59.45 -17.63 -16.72
N LYS A 745 60.30 -18.46 -17.32
CA LYS A 745 61.72 -18.12 -17.61
C LYS A 745 61.83 -16.94 -18.56
N ARG A 746 60.94 -16.80 -19.55
CA ARG A 746 60.86 -15.63 -20.45
C ARG A 746 60.49 -14.36 -19.70
N ILE A 747 59.54 -14.42 -18.76
CA ILE A 747 59.22 -13.28 -17.88
C ILE A 747 60.43 -12.89 -17.03
N LEU A 748 61.10 -13.88 -16.41
CA LEU A 748 62.33 -13.64 -15.66
C LEU A 748 63.42 -13.01 -16.54
N GLY A 749 63.56 -13.46 -17.79
CA GLY A 749 64.46 -12.86 -18.77
C GLY A 749 64.09 -11.42 -19.11
N ALA A 750 62.81 -11.12 -19.28
CA ALA A 750 62.32 -9.76 -19.51
C ALA A 750 62.62 -8.84 -18.30
N ILE A 751 62.37 -9.30 -17.07
CA ILE A 751 62.71 -8.56 -15.84
C ILE A 751 64.22 -8.23 -15.81
N LYS A 752 65.08 -9.22 -16.11
CA LYS A 752 66.54 -9.01 -16.18
C LYS A 752 66.92 -8.01 -17.27
N PHE A 753 66.35 -8.15 -18.47
CA PHE A 753 66.60 -7.24 -19.59
C PHE A 753 66.21 -5.80 -19.24
N TYR A 754 64.99 -5.58 -18.74
CA TYR A 754 64.55 -4.23 -18.33
C TYR A 754 65.41 -3.67 -17.18
N SER A 755 65.85 -4.52 -16.25
CA SER A 755 66.76 -4.11 -15.17
C SER A 755 68.11 -3.62 -15.69
N LEU A 756 68.67 -4.28 -16.71
CA LEU A 756 69.93 -3.92 -17.37
C LEU A 756 69.79 -2.70 -18.30
N SER A 757 68.75 -2.66 -19.14
CA SER A 757 68.53 -1.59 -20.11
C SER A 757 68.28 -0.23 -19.43
N TYR A 758 67.60 -0.22 -18.29
CA TYR A 758 67.41 0.98 -17.49
C TYR A 758 68.67 1.40 -16.71
N HIS A 759 69.65 0.49 -16.56
CA HIS A 759 70.95 0.80 -15.95
C HIS A 759 71.94 1.44 -16.93
N ASN A 760 71.69 1.29 -18.25
CA ASN A 760 72.52 1.83 -19.33
C ASN A 760 71.93 3.11 -19.98
N PHE A 761 70.72 3.54 -19.58
CA PHE A 761 70.01 4.73 -20.11
C PHE A 761 69.81 5.84 -19.06
N VAL A 762 70.15 5.57 -17.79
CA VAL A 762 70.32 6.54 -16.70
C VAL A 762 71.81 6.62 -16.41
#